data_AF-A0A970DDS3-F1
#
_entry.id   AF-A0A970DDS3-F1
#
_cell.length_a   1.000
_cell.length_b   1.000
_cell.length_c   1.000
_cell.angle_alpha   90.00
_cell.angle_beta   90.00
_cell.angle_gamma   90.00
#
_symmetry.space_group_name_H-M   'P 1'
#
loop_
_entity.id
_entity.type
_entity.pdbx_description
1 polymer ?
#
loop_
_entity_poly.entity_id
_entity_poly.type
_entity_poly.pdbx_seq_one_letter_code
_entity_poly.pdbx_strand_id
1 'polypeptide(L)'
;GVMSKCKVHICRFLIVLLITIGFSHTVLAQNLSVNRLIDLLGVDNPQAFDELVKKGVDIVPELEDALDKKWPFHAYIRQRTNVIKVLAAMNHIETVPALKRGLIMEQTIRDEAIEALLNIPELSVSILTVELLQDQVDYQAAQLEMFRKLLQKEQDIIAILDEVFAILATNPEDSSTIDNLADFLARFIIEDKTVVEPPKPITREMILAALAAQQKAAEQSEEVKDEKIDVNQQLFSFLIKQVNHQNYGNRRIALRTIGRFTDLVRVTEQADRFSLSDFVPYLITVLLEQNEDMHNRILAARALEQIVPASDETLEAFMTVLLEADIESEVKWSAIRSLEKAGLAVGEHVQTLISLVPELEPAMRWRLASLFVIGARNDLPIIEDIVKLLDNQDQSLRFYGIQLLGAIGNKAIDFVPILMDQMERTPNLSDSILKALAKIAPNQAVVVDLVKALPDLQSVTDKIPAFPGAEGRGAYASGGRGGEVYIVTNINNAGPGSLRDGVSKPNRTIVFEVSGTIEMRSQLKTAANITIAGQTAPGDGITVADYPTVIGGNNIVRYLRFRLGERTGLTGSDALNIDRYVSDVILDHISVSWGNDEVLSTYDNQNITIQYSMIGEGLNYVNHSAVGLWGPRASYHHNLIYSNKTRHPKLAYLGDTVDFSNNVIYNWRERSVYTGSQGRINMVANYLKPGPATYSSVRSMLIEPDGNDVRIYLTGNIVEGSPAVNQDNWKGVTKSAVKMSEPFATPPLTLHSAEEAYEIVLAHAGASLPKRDAVDQRIITDVINGTGDIILRQSEVGGFPIMNSVLAPVDSDRDGMPDMWEIYYGLDPYNPADRNDDHTGDGYTNLEKYLNALTEEHELWP
;
A
#
# COMPACT_ATOMS: atom_id res chain seq x y z
N GLY A 1 -3.64 14.64 61.69
CA GLY A 1 -4.65 14.39 60.63
C GLY A 1 -4.25 15.02 59.31
N VAL A 2 -4.29 16.35 59.18
CA VAL A 2 -3.98 17.08 57.94
C VAL A 2 -2.60 17.79 57.96
N MET A 3 -1.89 17.77 59.11
CA MET A 3 -0.58 18.45 59.26
C MET A 3 0.68 17.57 59.07
N SER A 4 0.58 16.26 58.79
CA SER A 4 1.77 15.41 58.54
C SER A 4 2.08 15.17 57.05
N LYS A 5 1.13 15.43 56.13
CA LYS A 5 1.33 15.23 54.69
C LYS A 5 1.94 16.44 53.96
N CYS A 6 1.81 17.66 54.50
CA CYS A 6 2.43 18.85 53.89
C CYS A 6 3.96 18.96 54.09
N LYS A 7 4.52 18.34 55.13
CA LYS A 7 5.97 18.41 55.39
C LYS A 7 6.80 17.52 54.46
N VAL A 8 6.23 16.44 53.91
CA VAL A 8 6.97 15.51 53.03
C VAL A 8 7.08 16.05 51.61
N HIS A 9 6.09 16.78 51.11
CA HIS A 9 6.15 17.40 49.78
C HIS A 9 6.94 18.71 49.78
N ILE A 10 6.85 19.54 50.83
CA ILE A 10 7.67 20.75 50.93
C ILE A 10 9.15 20.39 51.16
N CYS A 11 9.48 19.35 51.94
CA CYS A 11 10.87 18.88 52.05
C CYS A 11 11.37 18.20 50.77
N ARG A 12 10.56 17.45 50.02
CA ARG A 12 10.99 16.91 48.71
C ARG A 12 11.17 18.00 47.66
N PHE A 13 10.30 19.00 47.64
CA PHE A 13 10.45 20.15 46.73
C PHE A 13 11.63 21.03 47.13
N LEU A 14 11.88 21.27 48.42
CA LEU A 14 13.08 21.97 48.89
C LEU A 14 14.36 21.16 48.73
N ILE A 15 14.33 19.82 48.82
CA ILE A 15 15.49 18.98 48.52
C ILE A 15 15.76 18.99 47.01
N VAL A 16 14.72 18.93 46.16
CA VAL A 16 14.88 19.07 44.70
C VAL A 16 15.32 20.49 44.32
N LEU A 17 14.86 21.53 45.03
CA LEU A 17 15.27 22.94 44.84
C LEU A 17 16.69 23.22 45.39
N LEU A 18 17.09 22.59 46.50
CA LEU A 18 18.46 22.64 47.03
C LEU A 18 19.44 21.82 46.16
N ILE A 19 18.96 20.77 45.51
CA ILE A 19 19.72 20.01 44.50
C ILE A 19 19.83 20.81 43.19
N THR A 20 18.85 21.65 42.84
CA THR A 20 18.87 22.48 41.61
C THR A 20 19.53 23.86 41.77
N ILE A 21 19.72 24.38 42.99
CA ILE A 21 20.29 25.73 43.19
C ILE A 21 21.64 25.72 43.96
N GLY A 22 22.09 24.59 44.50
CA GLY A 22 23.24 24.56 45.43
C GLY A 22 24.42 23.63 45.12
N PHE A 23 24.39 22.81 44.07
CA PHE A 23 25.50 21.92 43.72
C PHE A 23 25.84 22.01 42.23
N SER A 24 26.41 23.13 41.86
CA SER A 24 27.19 23.27 40.65
C SER A 24 28.47 22.42 40.75
N HIS A 25 28.58 21.44 39.84
CA HIS A 25 29.83 20.96 39.23
C HIS A 25 30.78 19.94 39.90
N THR A 26 30.45 19.29 41.01
CA THR A 26 31.30 18.20 41.52
C THR A 26 30.51 17.08 42.22
N VAL A 27 29.81 16.24 41.45
CA VAL A 27 29.62 14.85 41.87
C VAL A 27 30.77 14.09 41.23
N LEU A 28 31.68 13.54 42.03
CA LEU A 28 32.78 12.69 41.55
C LEU A 28 32.17 11.50 40.80
N ALA A 29 32.02 11.63 39.48
CA ALA A 29 31.40 10.65 38.60
C ALA A 29 32.11 9.28 38.62
N GLN A 30 33.37 9.25 39.08
CA GLN A 30 34.24 8.08 39.16
C GLN A 30 33.66 6.87 39.93
N ASN A 31 32.71 7.08 40.86
CA ASN A 31 32.13 6.01 41.69
C ASN A 31 30.63 5.73 41.41
N LEU A 32 30.08 6.27 40.31
CA LEU A 32 28.68 6.03 39.95
C LEU A 32 28.53 4.77 39.10
N SER A 33 27.38 4.09 39.22
CA SER A 33 27.00 3.01 38.32
C SER A 33 26.76 3.55 36.90
N VAL A 34 26.96 2.70 35.89
CA VAL A 34 26.73 3.04 34.46
C VAL A 34 25.33 3.65 34.26
N ASN A 35 24.30 3.01 34.81
CA ASN A 35 22.93 3.53 34.74
C ASN A 35 22.76 4.95 35.29
N ARG A 36 23.49 5.29 36.36
CA ARG A 36 23.42 6.61 36.99
C ARG A 36 24.26 7.65 36.25
N LEU A 37 25.34 7.23 35.59
CA LEU A 37 26.08 8.07 34.64
C LEU A 37 25.22 8.38 33.41
N ILE A 38 24.50 7.38 32.89
CA ILE A 38 23.53 7.55 31.80
C ILE A 38 22.42 8.52 32.21
N ASP A 39 21.87 8.43 33.43
CA ASP A 39 20.89 9.43 33.92
C ASP A 39 21.43 10.86 33.87
N LEU A 40 22.72 11.04 34.19
CA LEU A 40 23.39 12.34 34.19
C LEU A 40 23.69 12.88 32.79
N LEU A 41 23.75 12.02 31.75
CA LEU A 41 23.79 12.48 30.36
C LEU A 41 22.54 13.29 30.00
N GLY A 42 21.40 13.02 30.64
CA GLY A 42 20.16 13.76 30.38
C GLY A 42 20.12 15.20 30.90
N VAL A 43 21.16 15.63 31.62
CA VAL A 43 21.34 17.01 32.08
C VAL A 43 22.69 17.59 31.62
N ASP A 44 23.27 17.04 30.53
CA ASP A 44 24.55 17.46 29.93
C ASP A 44 25.71 17.51 30.92
N ASN A 45 25.85 16.50 31.80
CA ASN A 45 26.96 16.47 32.74
C ASN A 45 28.28 16.04 32.03
N PRO A 46 29.28 16.93 31.90
CA PRO A 46 30.51 16.61 31.16
C PRO A 46 31.37 15.54 31.86
N GLN A 47 31.34 15.48 33.20
CA GLN A 47 32.08 14.44 33.94
C GLN A 47 31.45 13.06 33.72
N ALA A 48 30.13 12.99 33.58
CA ALA A 48 29.46 11.73 33.25
C ALA A 48 29.80 11.26 31.83
N PHE A 49 29.86 12.19 30.88
CA PHE A 49 30.32 11.91 29.52
C PHE A 49 31.75 11.34 29.52
N ASP A 50 32.71 12.05 30.13
CA ASP A 50 34.11 11.62 30.19
C ASP A 50 34.27 10.26 30.87
N GLU A 51 33.55 10.01 31.97
CA GLU A 51 33.63 8.72 32.67
C GLU A 51 32.99 7.57 31.89
N LEU A 52 31.93 7.82 31.12
CA LEU A 52 31.36 6.79 30.23
C LEU A 52 32.31 6.48 29.07
N VAL A 53 32.92 7.49 28.45
CA VAL A 53 33.93 7.28 27.39
C VAL A 53 35.13 6.49 27.93
N LYS A 54 35.62 6.81 29.14
CA LYS A 54 36.72 6.06 29.77
C LYS A 54 36.40 4.60 30.08
N LYS A 55 35.13 4.26 30.30
CA LYS A 55 34.71 2.86 30.52
C LYS A 55 34.80 2.02 29.25
N GLY A 56 34.88 2.66 28.08
CA GLY A 56 35.13 1.98 26.81
C GLY A 56 33.98 1.05 26.41
N VAL A 57 34.32 0.02 25.64
CA VAL A 57 33.35 -0.84 24.94
C VAL A 57 32.54 -1.77 25.87
N ASP A 58 33.02 -2.01 27.08
CA ASP A 58 32.37 -2.89 28.08
C ASP A 58 30.94 -2.43 28.46
N ILE A 59 30.60 -1.15 28.21
CA ILE A 59 29.30 -0.56 28.55
C ILE A 59 28.38 -0.32 27.35
N VAL A 60 28.76 -0.77 26.16
CA VAL A 60 27.94 -0.63 24.94
C VAL A 60 26.54 -1.24 25.12
N PRO A 61 26.36 -2.43 25.72
CA PRO A 61 25.02 -3.00 25.94
C PRO A 61 24.09 -2.11 26.78
N GLU A 62 24.63 -1.44 27.81
CA GLU A 62 23.85 -0.51 28.63
C GLU A 62 23.51 0.79 27.89
N LEU A 63 24.38 1.25 26.99
CA LEU A 63 24.11 2.40 26.12
C LEU A 63 23.05 2.07 25.07
N GLU A 64 23.10 0.86 24.48
CA GLU A 64 22.06 0.36 23.56
C GLU A 64 20.71 0.25 24.28
N ASP A 65 20.66 -0.37 25.47
CA ASP A 65 19.43 -0.46 26.26
C ASP A 65 18.86 0.92 26.63
N ALA A 66 19.73 1.91 26.84
CA ALA A 66 19.31 3.28 27.10
C ALA A 66 18.68 3.96 25.88
N LEU A 67 19.21 3.70 24.68
CA LEU A 67 18.63 4.19 23.42
C LEU A 67 17.24 3.61 23.21
N ASP A 68 17.07 2.30 23.41
CA ASP A 68 15.83 1.59 23.10
C ASP A 68 14.73 1.77 24.15
N LYS A 69 15.07 1.52 25.43
CA LYS A 69 14.05 1.28 26.46
C LYS A 69 13.93 2.40 27.48
N LYS A 70 15.03 3.10 27.76
CA LYS A 70 15.06 4.10 28.84
C LYS A 70 14.37 5.41 28.45
N TRP A 71 14.50 5.80 27.19
CA TRP A 71 14.05 7.09 26.69
C TRP A 71 13.19 6.96 25.42
N PRO A 72 12.09 6.19 25.44
CA PRO A 72 11.36 5.76 24.24
C PRO A 72 10.68 6.88 23.43
N PHE A 73 10.64 8.12 23.95
CA PHE A 73 9.82 9.21 23.42
C PHE A 73 10.67 10.32 22.77
N HIS A 74 10.05 11.02 21.81
CA HIS A 74 10.64 12.18 21.12
C HIS A 74 11.14 13.28 22.07
N ALA A 75 10.52 13.43 23.24
CA ALA A 75 10.96 14.37 24.27
C ALA A 75 12.39 14.12 24.78
N TYR A 76 12.99 12.97 24.45
CA TYR A 76 14.32 12.58 24.87
C TYR A 76 15.37 12.58 23.75
N ILE A 77 15.14 13.30 22.64
CA ILE A 77 16.13 13.45 21.56
C ILE A 77 17.50 13.85 22.12
N ARG A 78 17.56 14.82 23.04
CA ARG A 78 18.81 15.31 23.63
C ARG A 78 19.56 14.20 24.37
N GLN A 79 18.87 13.43 25.19
CA GLN A 79 19.41 12.34 25.98
C GLN A 79 20.02 11.26 25.07
N ARG A 80 19.26 10.84 24.06
CA ARG A 80 19.69 9.85 23.07
C ARG A 80 20.86 10.35 22.22
N THR A 81 20.82 11.61 21.80
CA THR A 81 21.94 12.27 21.10
C THR A 81 23.22 12.23 21.94
N ASN A 82 23.13 12.50 23.24
CA ASN A 82 24.29 12.42 24.13
C ASN A 82 24.84 11.00 24.28
N VAL A 83 23.99 9.96 24.22
CA VAL A 83 24.44 8.57 24.18
C VAL A 83 25.18 8.27 22.87
N ILE A 84 24.64 8.70 21.72
CA ILE A 84 25.34 8.57 20.43
C ILE A 84 26.70 9.28 20.46
N LYS A 85 26.79 10.47 21.07
CA LYS A 85 28.07 11.19 21.23
C LYS A 85 29.09 10.44 22.09
N VAL A 86 28.63 9.74 23.13
CA VAL A 86 29.51 8.88 23.94
C VAL A 86 30.05 7.73 23.09
N LEU A 87 29.18 7.05 22.32
CA LEU A 87 29.56 5.99 21.40
C LEU A 87 30.53 6.50 20.32
N ALA A 88 30.25 7.67 19.74
CA ALA A 88 31.11 8.32 18.76
C ALA A 88 32.51 8.63 19.31
N ALA A 89 32.59 9.11 20.56
CA ALA A 89 33.86 9.42 21.22
C ALA A 89 34.69 8.17 21.55
N MET A 90 34.07 6.98 21.66
CA MET A 90 34.80 5.72 21.80
C MET A 90 35.48 5.31 20.48
N ASN A 91 34.89 5.68 19.33
CA ASN A 91 35.44 5.46 17.98
C ASN A 91 35.95 4.03 17.73
N HIS A 92 35.12 3.03 18.02
CA HIS A 92 35.50 1.61 18.01
C HIS A 92 34.44 0.73 17.34
N ILE A 93 34.85 -0.36 16.68
CA ILE A 93 33.95 -1.25 15.92
C ILE A 93 32.83 -1.87 16.78
N GLU A 94 33.11 -2.16 18.06
CA GLU A 94 32.11 -2.67 19.00
C GLU A 94 30.95 -1.70 19.28
N THR A 95 31.06 -0.43 18.91
CA THR A 95 29.97 0.54 19.03
C THR A 95 28.95 0.47 17.88
N VAL A 96 29.28 -0.19 16.77
CA VAL A 96 28.45 -0.23 15.55
C VAL A 96 27.03 -0.75 15.82
N PRO A 97 26.80 -1.85 16.58
CA PRO A 97 25.44 -2.31 16.86
C PRO A 97 24.57 -1.25 17.56
N ALA A 98 25.13 -0.51 18.51
CA ALA A 98 24.43 0.56 19.21
C ALA A 98 24.24 1.81 18.33
N LEU A 99 25.22 2.15 17.49
CA LEU A 99 25.10 3.25 16.52
C LEU A 99 24.04 2.97 15.44
N LYS A 100 23.88 1.71 15.00
CA LYS A 100 22.79 1.29 14.10
C LYS A 100 21.40 1.65 14.66
N ARG A 101 21.19 1.57 15.98
CA ARG A 101 19.93 2.01 16.60
C ARG A 101 19.63 3.49 16.34
N GLY A 102 20.67 4.34 16.33
CA GLY A 102 20.53 5.76 16.03
C GLY A 102 20.05 6.03 14.60
N LEU A 103 20.30 5.13 13.66
CA LEU A 103 19.98 5.32 12.23
C LEU A 103 18.47 5.37 11.93
N ILE A 104 17.64 4.75 12.77
CA ILE A 104 16.17 4.76 12.63
C ILE A 104 15.47 5.80 13.50
N MET A 105 16.24 6.57 14.27
CA MET A 105 15.69 7.58 15.17
C MET A 105 15.47 8.92 14.46
N GLU A 106 15.10 9.94 15.22
CA GLU A 106 14.98 11.32 14.74
C GLU A 106 16.24 11.78 14.01
N GLN A 107 16.07 12.64 13.01
CA GLN A 107 17.15 13.18 12.17
C GLN A 107 18.37 13.60 13.00
N THR A 108 18.21 14.43 14.04
CA THR A 108 19.35 14.87 14.87
C THR A 108 20.20 13.72 15.48
N ILE A 109 19.57 12.60 15.85
CA ILE A 109 20.27 11.43 16.39
C ILE A 109 20.92 10.64 15.25
N ARG A 110 20.19 10.48 14.14
CA ARG A 110 20.63 9.80 12.93
C ARG A 110 21.86 10.47 12.32
N ASP A 111 21.85 11.79 12.15
CA ASP A 111 22.96 12.56 11.60
C ASP A 111 24.25 12.32 12.42
N GLU A 112 24.14 12.37 13.75
CA GLU A 112 25.27 12.12 14.67
C GLU A 112 25.74 10.66 14.60
N ALA A 113 24.82 9.70 14.48
CA ALA A 113 25.15 8.29 14.36
C ALA A 113 25.85 7.98 13.03
N ILE A 114 25.42 8.62 11.92
CA ILE A 114 26.07 8.50 10.62
C ILE A 114 27.48 9.09 10.67
N GLU A 115 27.67 10.29 11.24
CA GLU A 115 29.01 10.86 11.39
C GLU A 115 29.91 9.97 12.26
N ALA A 116 29.37 9.40 13.33
CA ALA A 116 30.11 8.46 14.17
C ALA A 116 30.57 7.23 13.37
N LEU A 117 29.66 6.57 12.64
CA LEU A 117 29.97 5.39 11.83
C LEU A 117 31.01 5.69 10.75
N LEU A 118 30.86 6.80 10.02
CA LEU A 118 31.80 7.19 8.95
C LEU A 118 33.21 7.55 9.46
N ASN A 119 33.38 7.79 10.76
CA ASN A 119 34.66 8.10 11.37
C ASN A 119 35.38 6.87 11.97
N ILE A 120 34.73 5.71 12.03
CA ILE A 120 35.32 4.47 12.57
C ILE A 120 36.39 3.95 11.58
N PRO A 121 37.68 3.93 11.95
CA PRO A 121 38.76 3.64 10.99
C PRO A 121 38.74 2.24 10.39
N GLU A 122 38.19 1.25 11.10
CA GLU A 122 38.17 -0.16 10.71
C GLU A 122 36.87 -0.55 9.99
N LEU A 123 35.89 0.36 9.89
CA LEU A 123 34.59 0.06 9.32
C LEU A 123 34.61 0.24 7.81
N SER A 124 34.41 -0.85 7.07
CA SER A 124 34.13 -0.76 5.64
C SER A 124 32.70 -0.29 5.40
N VAL A 125 32.55 0.82 4.68
CA VAL A 125 31.25 1.36 4.29
C VAL A 125 30.49 0.41 3.36
N SER A 126 31.18 -0.31 2.46
CA SER A 126 30.55 -1.30 1.59
C SER A 126 29.98 -2.48 2.38
N ILE A 127 30.73 -2.99 3.37
CA ILE A 127 30.26 -4.06 4.27
C ILE A 127 29.09 -3.57 5.14
N LEU A 128 29.19 -2.38 5.73
CA LEU A 128 28.09 -1.79 6.50
C LEU A 128 26.84 -1.65 5.63
N THR A 129 26.98 -1.17 4.40
CA THR A 129 25.86 -1.00 3.48
C THR A 129 25.15 -2.33 3.23
N VAL A 130 25.91 -3.41 2.95
CA VAL A 130 25.34 -4.76 2.79
C VAL A 130 24.66 -5.25 4.07
N GLU A 131 25.26 -5.04 5.24
CA GLU A 131 24.67 -5.44 6.52
C GLU A 131 23.33 -4.72 6.78
N LEU A 132 23.24 -3.43 6.45
CA LEU A 132 22.01 -2.65 6.59
C LEU A 132 20.92 -3.12 5.60
N LEU A 133 21.30 -3.57 4.40
CA LEU A 133 20.36 -4.08 3.39
C LEU A 133 19.77 -5.46 3.75
N GLN A 134 20.48 -6.25 4.56
CA GLN A 134 20.07 -7.60 4.98
C GLN A 134 19.22 -7.60 6.26
N ASP A 135 19.15 -6.47 6.95
CA ASP A 135 18.37 -6.32 8.18
C ASP A 135 16.87 -6.19 7.87
N GLN A 136 16.02 -6.52 8.84
CA GLN A 136 14.56 -6.34 8.73
C GLN A 136 14.13 -4.90 9.03
N VAL A 137 15.05 -4.13 9.62
CA VAL A 137 14.86 -2.72 9.94
C VAL A 137 15.06 -1.86 8.68
N ASP A 138 14.17 -0.90 8.46
CA ASP A 138 14.30 0.06 7.37
C ASP A 138 15.30 1.17 7.72
N TYR A 139 16.51 1.03 7.18
CA TYR A 139 17.58 2.03 7.28
C TYR A 139 17.65 2.97 6.08
N GLN A 140 16.69 2.95 5.16
CA GLN A 140 16.79 3.63 3.87
C GLN A 140 17.12 5.12 4.00
N ALA A 141 16.41 5.84 4.87
CA ALA A 141 16.68 7.26 5.09
C ALA A 141 18.09 7.52 5.65
N ALA A 142 18.63 6.62 6.48
CA ALA A 142 20.01 6.72 6.96
C ALA A 142 21.04 6.36 5.87
N GLN A 143 20.77 5.36 5.04
CA GLN A 143 21.63 5.00 3.91
C GLN A 143 21.72 6.16 2.90
N LEU A 144 20.58 6.79 2.57
CA LEU A 144 20.52 7.96 1.70
C LEU A 144 21.37 9.11 2.24
N GLU A 145 21.22 9.43 3.53
CA GLU A 145 21.98 10.50 4.16
C GLU A 145 23.48 10.16 4.27
N MET A 146 23.83 8.91 4.58
CA MET A 146 25.21 8.42 4.60
C MET A 146 25.89 8.61 3.25
N PHE A 147 25.25 8.22 2.15
CA PHE A 147 25.78 8.41 0.80
C PHE A 147 25.86 9.88 0.39
N ARG A 148 24.91 10.72 0.80
CA ARG A 148 25.00 12.19 0.60
C ARG A 148 26.21 12.78 1.32
N LYS A 149 26.47 12.37 2.57
CA LYS A 149 27.64 12.81 3.34
C LYS A 149 28.95 12.33 2.72
N LEU A 150 28.99 11.11 2.19
CA LEU A 150 30.15 10.61 1.44
C LEU A 150 30.43 11.46 0.20
N LEU A 151 29.39 11.85 -0.55
CA LEU A 151 29.50 12.74 -1.70
C LEU A 151 30.01 14.13 -1.30
N GLN A 152 29.51 14.70 -0.20
CA GLN A 152 29.97 15.97 0.36
C GLN A 152 31.44 15.92 0.83
N LYS A 153 31.91 14.75 1.28
CA LYS A 153 33.30 14.49 1.66
C LYS A 153 34.18 14.06 0.46
N GLU A 154 33.69 14.24 -0.78
CA GLU A 154 34.37 13.90 -2.04
C GLU A 154 34.84 12.42 -2.10
N GLN A 155 34.13 11.51 -1.43
CA GLN A 155 34.40 10.07 -1.51
C GLN A 155 33.88 9.49 -2.82
N ASP A 156 34.60 8.51 -3.38
CA ASP A 156 34.19 7.82 -4.60
C ASP A 156 33.06 6.82 -4.30
N ILE A 157 31.83 7.30 -4.38
CA ILE A 157 30.65 6.46 -4.15
C ILE A 157 30.51 5.35 -5.19
N ILE A 158 31.05 5.52 -6.40
CA ILE A 158 30.98 4.49 -7.45
C ILE A 158 31.88 3.32 -7.08
N ALA A 159 33.06 3.57 -6.51
CA ALA A 159 33.92 2.52 -5.98
C ALA A 159 33.23 1.73 -4.85
N ILE A 160 32.54 2.42 -3.92
CA ILE A 160 31.78 1.78 -2.85
C ILE A 160 30.66 0.89 -3.43
N LEU A 161 29.92 1.39 -4.42
CA LEU A 161 28.86 0.63 -5.08
C LEU A 161 29.39 -0.57 -5.87
N ASP A 162 30.55 -0.44 -6.53
CA ASP A 162 31.19 -1.56 -7.23
C ASP A 162 31.55 -2.69 -6.26
N GLU A 163 32.06 -2.36 -5.06
CA GLU A 163 32.30 -3.33 -3.99
C GLU A 163 31.01 -3.97 -3.47
N VAL A 164 29.96 -3.19 -3.23
CA VAL A 164 28.65 -3.70 -2.79
C VAL A 164 28.07 -4.66 -3.83
N PHE A 165 28.13 -4.30 -5.12
CA PHE A 165 27.71 -5.17 -6.22
C PHE A 165 28.52 -6.46 -6.25
N ALA A 166 29.85 -6.37 -6.13
CA ALA A 166 30.73 -7.53 -6.12
C ALA A 166 30.42 -8.49 -4.94
N ILE A 167 30.09 -7.96 -3.76
CA ILE A 167 29.68 -8.76 -2.59
C ILE A 167 28.35 -9.47 -2.88
N LEU A 168 27.33 -8.73 -3.30
CA LEU A 168 25.97 -9.27 -3.48
C LEU A 168 25.85 -10.19 -4.70
N ALA A 169 26.64 -9.96 -5.76
CA ALA A 169 26.66 -10.81 -6.94
C ALA A 169 27.17 -12.24 -6.65
N THR A 170 27.75 -12.50 -5.47
CA THR A 170 28.10 -13.86 -5.03
C THR A 170 26.89 -14.68 -4.60
N ASN A 171 25.77 -14.02 -4.25
CA ASN A 171 24.52 -14.66 -3.86
C ASN A 171 23.31 -13.99 -4.56
N PRO A 172 23.19 -14.14 -5.89
CA PRO A 172 22.17 -13.44 -6.67
C PRO A 172 20.73 -13.91 -6.38
N GLU A 173 20.55 -14.98 -5.60
CA GLU A 173 19.25 -15.53 -5.22
C GLU A 173 18.62 -14.82 -4.01
N ASP A 174 19.39 -13.98 -3.30
CA ASP A 174 18.88 -13.14 -2.21
C ASP A 174 18.10 -11.93 -2.75
N SER A 175 16.92 -12.20 -3.31
CA SER A 175 16.05 -11.21 -3.94
C SER A 175 15.66 -10.05 -3.01
N SER A 176 15.47 -10.31 -1.71
CA SER A 176 15.12 -9.26 -0.74
C SER A 176 16.23 -8.21 -0.60
N THR A 177 17.48 -8.64 -0.46
CA THR A 177 18.62 -7.73 -0.32
C THR A 177 18.89 -6.96 -1.63
N ILE A 178 18.74 -7.63 -2.78
CA ILE A 178 18.86 -7.00 -4.10
C ILE A 178 17.77 -5.95 -4.30
N ASP A 179 16.55 -6.25 -3.89
CA ASP A 179 15.42 -5.31 -3.94
C ASP A 179 15.67 -4.09 -3.06
N ASN A 180 16.13 -4.29 -1.82
CA ASN A 180 16.48 -3.21 -0.92
C ASN A 180 17.58 -2.30 -1.52
N LEU A 181 18.58 -2.87 -2.19
CA LEU A 181 19.64 -2.11 -2.86
C LEU A 181 19.09 -1.31 -4.04
N ALA A 182 18.30 -1.96 -4.89
CA ALA A 182 17.67 -1.33 -6.04
C ALA A 182 16.77 -0.16 -5.62
N ASP A 183 15.98 -0.35 -4.57
CA ASP A 183 15.12 0.65 -3.95
C ASP A 183 15.92 1.83 -3.40
N PHE A 184 16.98 1.55 -2.63
CA PHE A 184 17.91 2.55 -2.13
C PHE A 184 18.54 3.38 -3.26
N LEU A 185 19.08 2.72 -4.30
CA LEU A 185 19.74 3.40 -5.42
C LEU A 185 18.77 4.25 -6.23
N ALA A 186 17.59 3.71 -6.54
CA ALA A 186 16.59 4.45 -7.30
C ALA A 186 16.11 5.70 -6.55
N ARG A 187 15.89 5.59 -5.22
CA ARG A 187 15.60 6.76 -4.38
C ARG A 187 16.77 7.71 -4.26
N PHE A 188 17.99 7.22 -4.16
CA PHE A 188 19.18 8.07 -4.08
C PHE A 188 19.28 8.97 -5.31
N ILE A 189 19.02 8.42 -6.50
CA ILE A 189 19.00 9.17 -7.76
C ILE A 189 17.86 10.21 -7.77
N ILE A 190 16.66 9.86 -7.30
CA ILE A 190 15.46 10.72 -7.35
C ILE A 190 15.49 11.82 -6.28
N GLU A 191 15.88 11.47 -5.06
CA GLU A 191 15.80 12.34 -3.88
C GLU A 191 17.04 13.24 -3.70
N ASP A 192 18.06 13.13 -4.54
CA ASP A 192 19.29 13.93 -4.50
C ASP A 192 19.03 15.47 -4.52
N LYS A 193 17.78 15.91 -4.79
CA LYS A 193 17.48 17.33 -4.98
C LYS A 193 16.44 17.97 -4.08
N THR A 194 15.87 17.31 -3.06
CA THR A 194 14.96 17.98 -2.12
C THR A 194 15.28 17.70 -0.65
N VAL A 195 16.14 18.52 -0.05
CA VAL A 195 16.05 18.79 1.39
C VAL A 195 14.80 19.66 1.57
N VAL A 196 13.64 19.04 1.80
CA VAL A 196 12.56 19.77 2.45
C VAL A 196 12.95 19.78 3.92
N GLU A 197 13.34 20.94 4.47
CA GLU A 197 13.46 21.06 5.92
C GLU A 197 12.12 20.60 6.50
N PRO A 198 12.09 19.55 7.35
CA PRO A 198 10.85 19.21 8.04
C PRO A 198 10.40 20.44 8.81
N PRO A 199 9.08 20.74 8.86
CA PRO A 199 8.59 21.87 9.63
C PRO A 199 9.07 21.69 11.07
N LYS A 200 9.95 22.59 11.50
CA LYS A 200 10.47 22.59 12.86
C LYS A 200 9.28 22.61 13.82
N PRO A 201 9.22 21.71 14.83
CA PRO A 201 8.11 21.68 15.76
C PRO A 201 7.94 23.06 16.37
N ILE A 202 6.74 23.63 16.24
CA ILE A 202 6.45 24.99 16.66
C ILE A 202 6.53 25.04 18.19
N THR A 203 7.69 25.44 18.72
CA THR A 203 7.83 25.70 20.15
C THR A 203 7.24 27.06 20.50
N ARG A 204 6.84 27.25 21.76
CA ARG A 204 6.39 28.56 22.26
C ARG A 204 7.46 29.63 22.06
N GLU A 205 8.74 29.26 22.15
CA GLU A 205 9.86 30.14 21.86
C GLU A 205 9.95 30.50 20.37
N MET A 206 9.65 29.56 19.46
CA MET A 206 9.60 29.84 18.02
C MET A 206 8.43 30.73 17.62
N ILE A 207 7.27 30.63 18.29
CA ILE A 207 6.14 31.56 18.11
C ILE A 207 6.55 32.97 18.55
N LEU A 208 7.20 33.08 19.72
CA LEU A 208 7.68 34.35 20.25
C LEU A 208 8.83 34.94 19.40
N ALA A 209 9.71 34.09 18.87
CA ALA A 209 10.79 34.46 17.96
C ALA A 209 10.25 34.86 16.58
N ALA A 210 9.21 34.19 16.07
CA ALA A 210 8.55 34.56 14.82
C ALA A 210 7.80 35.90 14.96
N LEU A 211 7.13 36.14 16.09
CA LEU A 211 6.54 37.43 16.43
C LEU A 211 7.60 38.54 16.58
N ALA A 212 8.78 38.22 17.11
CA ALA A 212 9.91 39.15 17.21
C ALA A 212 10.64 39.37 15.87
N ALA A 213 10.68 38.35 14.99
CA ALA A 213 11.27 38.42 13.66
C ALA A 213 10.39 39.17 12.66
N GLN A 214 9.05 39.10 12.81
CA GLN A 214 8.09 39.93 12.08
C GLN A 214 8.29 41.44 12.36
N GLN A 215 8.92 41.79 13.48
CA GLN A 215 9.32 43.16 13.82
C GLN A 215 10.73 43.55 13.33
N LYS A 216 11.51 42.63 12.77
CA LYS A 216 12.92 42.87 12.40
C LYS A 216 13.30 42.58 10.94
N ALA A 217 12.39 42.06 10.11
CA ALA A 217 12.71 41.79 8.71
C ALA A 217 12.53 43.03 7.82
N ALA A 218 13.48 43.95 7.92
CA ALA A 218 13.90 44.82 6.82
C ALA A 218 15.42 44.93 6.90
N GLU A 219 16.11 43.91 6.37
CA GLU A 219 17.43 43.97 5.74
C GLU A 219 18.06 42.56 5.68
N GLN A 220 18.30 42.13 4.43
CA GLN A 220 19.30 41.18 3.94
C GLN A 220 19.39 39.78 4.57
N SER A 221 19.04 38.77 3.75
CA SER A 221 19.64 37.44 3.82
C SER A 221 20.22 37.09 2.44
N GLU A 222 21.55 36.95 2.39
CA GLU A 222 22.25 36.29 1.30
C GLU A 222 21.92 34.78 1.34
N GLU A 223 21.40 34.26 0.24
CA GLU A 223 21.30 32.81 0.01
C GLU A 223 22.70 32.27 -0.28
N VAL A 224 23.22 31.42 0.61
CA VAL A 224 24.33 30.53 0.28
C VAL A 224 23.76 29.44 -0.64
N LYS A 225 24.08 29.53 -1.93
CA LYS A 225 23.88 28.42 -2.87
C LYS A 225 25.02 27.44 -2.68
N ASP A 226 24.77 26.33 -1.97
CA ASP A 226 25.60 25.14 -2.13
C ASP A 226 25.45 24.64 -3.57
N GLU A 227 26.57 24.60 -4.30
CA GLU A 227 26.66 23.96 -5.61
C GLU A 227 26.45 22.46 -5.41
N LYS A 228 25.26 21.96 -5.76
CA LYS A 228 24.93 20.52 -5.67
C LYS A 228 25.78 19.73 -6.66
N ILE A 229 26.54 18.77 -6.16
CA ILE A 229 27.24 17.76 -6.96
C ILE A 229 26.19 16.86 -7.61
N ASP A 230 26.11 16.83 -8.94
CA ASP A 230 25.20 15.95 -9.69
C ASP A 230 25.89 14.63 -10.04
N VAL A 231 25.61 13.57 -9.27
CA VAL A 231 26.25 12.24 -9.44
C VAL A 231 25.47 11.31 -10.39
N ASN A 232 24.30 11.75 -10.88
CA ASN A 232 23.37 10.88 -11.60
C ASN A 232 23.96 10.32 -12.90
N GLN A 233 24.73 11.11 -13.64
CA GLN A 233 25.40 10.64 -14.87
C GLN A 233 26.42 9.52 -14.58
N GLN A 234 27.14 9.61 -13.46
CA GLN A 234 28.10 8.59 -13.06
C GLN A 234 27.39 7.30 -12.65
N LEU A 235 26.27 7.41 -11.91
CA LEU A 235 25.43 6.27 -11.53
C LEU A 235 24.82 5.60 -12.76
N PHE A 236 24.30 6.34 -13.73
CA PHE A 236 23.74 5.77 -14.96
C PHE A 236 24.82 5.05 -15.77
N SER A 237 25.98 5.67 -15.92
CA SER A 237 27.13 5.05 -16.59
C SER A 237 27.58 3.78 -15.87
N PHE A 238 27.57 3.79 -14.53
CA PHE A 238 27.83 2.62 -13.70
C PHE A 238 26.80 1.52 -13.93
N LEU A 239 25.50 1.82 -13.89
CA LEU A 239 24.43 0.84 -14.12
C LEU A 239 24.53 0.24 -15.52
N ILE A 240 24.78 1.04 -16.56
CA ILE A 240 25.02 0.56 -17.93
C ILE A 240 26.22 -0.40 -17.98
N LYS A 241 27.32 -0.06 -17.29
CA LYS A 241 28.49 -0.94 -17.19
C LYS A 241 28.14 -2.26 -16.50
N GLN A 242 27.33 -2.23 -15.43
CA GLN A 242 26.93 -3.43 -14.68
C GLN A 242 25.93 -4.31 -15.45
N VAL A 243 25.01 -3.74 -16.23
CA VAL A 243 24.13 -4.50 -17.14
C VAL A 243 24.92 -5.28 -18.19
N ASN A 244 26.03 -4.72 -18.68
CA ASN A 244 26.90 -5.39 -19.66
C ASN A 244 27.99 -6.28 -19.01
N HIS A 245 27.94 -6.49 -17.69
CA HIS A 245 28.99 -7.20 -16.97
C HIS A 245 29.01 -8.69 -17.32
N GLN A 246 30.16 -9.38 -17.23
CA GLN A 246 30.21 -10.83 -17.54
C GLN A 246 29.57 -11.73 -16.47
N ASN A 247 29.45 -11.22 -15.24
CA ASN A 247 28.81 -11.91 -14.12
C ASN A 247 27.30 -11.64 -14.10
N TYR A 248 26.49 -12.70 -14.17
CA TYR A 248 25.02 -12.63 -14.17
C TYR A 248 24.43 -11.97 -12.93
N GLY A 249 25.05 -12.10 -11.75
CA GLY A 249 24.61 -11.45 -10.52
C GLY A 249 24.74 -9.93 -10.56
N ASN A 250 25.83 -9.41 -11.15
CA ASN A 250 25.97 -7.96 -11.39
C ASN A 250 24.90 -7.45 -12.36
N ARG A 251 24.62 -8.20 -13.43
CA ARG A 251 23.53 -7.87 -14.36
C ARG A 251 22.19 -7.82 -13.63
N ARG A 252 21.90 -8.84 -12.82
CA ARG A 252 20.64 -8.95 -12.04
C ARG A 252 20.42 -7.72 -11.15
N ILE A 253 21.42 -7.32 -10.38
CA ILE A 253 21.32 -6.15 -9.49
C ILE A 253 21.10 -4.87 -10.31
N ALA A 254 21.84 -4.69 -11.41
CA ALA A 254 21.72 -3.51 -12.26
C ALA A 254 20.34 -3.43 -12.93
N LEU A 255 19.86 -4.54 -13.49
CA LEU A 255 18.54 -4.66 -14.10
C LEU A 255 17.42 -4.41 -13.08
N ARG A 256 17.56 -4.93 -11.86
CA ARG A 256 16.60 -4.66 -10.79
C ARG A 256 16.57 -3.18 -10.42
N THR A 257 17.74 -2.55 -10.31
CA THR A 257 17.86 -1.11 -10.04
C THR A 257 17.24 -0.26 -11.14
N ILE A 258 17.49 -0.60 -12.41
CA ILE A 258 16.89 0.09 -13.56
C ILE A 258 15.36 -0.08 -13.54
N GLY A 259 14.86 -1.29 -13.29
CA GLY A 259 13.42 -1.53 -13.14
C GLY A 259 12.79 -0.69 -12.02
N ARG A 260 13.41 -0.66 -10.82
CA ARG A 260 12.95 0.20 -9.71
C ARG A 260 12.98 1.68 -10.07
N PHE A 261 13.99 2.10 -10.81
CA PHE A 261 14.08 3.47 -11.30
C PHE A 261 12.95 3.78 -12.30
N THR A 262 12.62 2.86 -13.21
CA THR A 262 11.47 3.04 -14.12
C THR A 262 10.13 3.12 -13.37
N ASP A 263 9.93 2.31 -12.32
CA ASP A 263 8.73 2.35 -11.47
C ASP A 263 8.60 3.71 -10.77
N LEU A 264 9.68 4.23 -10.18
CA LEU A 264 9.63 5.48 -9.40
C LEU A 264 9.61 6.75 -10.28
N VAL A 265 10.29 6.75 -11.43
CA VAL A 265 10.34 7.92 -12.32
C VAL A 265 9.07 8.07 -13.15
N ARG A 266 8.47 7.00 -13.67
CA ARG A 266 7.21 7.09 -14.44
C ARG A 266 6.07 7.68 -13.62
N VAL A 267 6.14 7.42 -12.32
CA VAL A 267 5.15 7.75 -11.30
C VAL A 267 5.34 9.19 -10.79
N THR A 268 6.52 9.80 -11.01
CA THR A 268 6.82 11.18 -10.61
C THR A 268 6.99 12.09 -11.85
N GLU A 269 6.63 13.37 -11.78
CA GLU A 269 6.85 14.34 -12.89
C GLU A 269 8.35 14.64 -13.17
N GLN A 270 9.25 13.68 -12.89
CA GLN A 270 10.70 13.81 -13.04
C GLN A 270 11.23 13.29 -14.39
N ALA A 271 10.37 12.81 -15.29
CA ALA A 271 10.76 12.31 -16.62
C ALA A 271 11.61 13.31 -17.42
N ASP A 272 11.35 14.62 -17.30
CA ASP A 272 12.14 15.66 -17.98
C ASP A 272 13.59 15.78 -17.48
N ARG A 273 13.93 15.13 -16.36
CA ARG A 273 15.27 15.18 -15.74
C ARG A 273 16.13 13.96 -16.03
N PHE A 274 15.53 12.85 -16.48
CA PHE A 274 16.22 11.59 -16.69
C PHE A 274 15.74 10.91 -17.98
N SER A 275 16.66 10.61 -18.89
CA SER A 275 16.35 9.85 -20.11
C SER A 275 16.38 8.35 -19.79
N LEU A 276 15.23 7.78 -19.41
CA LEU A 276 15.10 6.32 -19.27
C LEU A 276 15.37 5.59 -20.59
N SER A 277 15.18 6.27 -21.72
CA SER A 277 15.45 5.72 -23.05
C SER A 277 16.92 5.35 -23.27
N ASP A 278 17.85 5.92 -22.49
CA ASP A 278 19.28 5.61 -22.58
C ASP A 278 19.59 4.15 -22.19
N PHE A 279 18.71 3.51 -21.41
CA PHE A 279 18.84 2.10 -21.04
C PHE A 279 18.32 1.14 -22.11
N VAL A 280 17.44 1.58 -23.02
CA VAL A 280 16.73 0.71 -23.97
C VAL A 280 17.65 -0.20 -24.79
N PRO A 281 18.77 0.28 -25.40
CA PRO A 281 19.64 -0.60 -26.19
C PRO A 281 20.25 -1.74 -25.36
N TYR A 282 20.56 -1.47 -24.10
CA TYR A 282 21.17 -2.45 -23.19
C TYR A 282 20.14 -3.45 -22.68
N LEU A 283 18.92 -3.00 -22.38
CA LEU A 283 17.82 -3.87 -21.99
C LEU A 283 17.41 -4.82 -23.14
N ILE A 284 17.34 -4.32 -24.38
CA ILE A 284 17.09 -5.15 -25.57
C ILE A 284 18.18 -6.19 -25.74
N THR A 285 19.45 -5.81 -25.54
CA THR A 285 20.58 -6.74 -25.64
C THR A 285 20.42 -7.91 -24.66
N VAL A 286 20.10 -7.64 -23.40
CA VAL A 286 19.82 -8.68 -22.39
C VAL A 286 18.59 -9.51 -22.76
N LEU A 287 17.50 -8.86 -23.20
CA LEU A 287 16.26 -9.54 -23.56
C LEU A 287 16.44 -10.58 -24.68
N LEU A 288 17.28 -10.28 -25.68
CA LEU A 288 17.48 -11.11 -26.86
C LEU A 288 18.68 -12.07 -26.76
N GLU A 289 19.46 -12.01 -25.67
CA GLU A 289 20.65 -12.85 -25.50
C GLU A 289 20.26 -14.31 -25.17
N GLN A 290 20.53 -15.22 -26.10
CA GLN A 290 20.08 -16.63 -26.03
C GLN A 290 20.66 -17.42 -24.85
N ASN A 291 21.85 -17.06 -24.36
CA ASN A 291 22.51 -17.73 -23.22
C ASN A 291 22.40 -16.92 -21.91
N GLU A 292 21.50 -15.95 -21.85
CA GLU A 292 21.26 -15.14 -20.66
C GLU A 292 20.43 -15.89 -19.61
N ASP A 293 20.61 -15.55 -18.34
CA ASP A 293 19.77 -16.04 -17.25
C ASP A 293 18.34 -15.54 -17.42
N MET A 294 17.36 -16.43 -17.30
CA MET A 294 15.97 -16.09 -17.56
C MET A 294 15.42 -15.00 -16.63
N HIS A 295 15.89 -14.93 -15.37
CA HIS A 295 15.49 -13.83 -14.47
C HIS A 295 15.97 -12.47 -14.97
N ASN A 296 17.17 -12.42 -15.57
CA ASN A 296 17.68 -11.19 -16.17
C ASN A 296 16.84 -10.78 -17.39
N ARG A 297 16.42 -11.75 -18.23
CA ARG A 297 15.49 -11.48 -19.34
C ARG A 297 14.14 -10.96 -18.85
N ILE A 298 13.59 -11.53 -17.78
CA ILE A 298 12.34 -11.06 -17.14
C ILE A 298 12.50 -9.63 -16.61
N LEU A 299 13.60 -9.33 -15.92
CA LEU A 299 13.85 -7.98 -15.40
C LEU A 299 14.03 -6.95 -16.54
N ALA A 300 14.72 -7.33 -17.62
CA ALA A 300 14.88 -6.49 -18.80
C ALA A 300 13.53 -6.23 -19.50
N ALA A 301 12.71 -7.26 -19.67
CA ALA A 301 11.37 -7.15 -20.26
C ALA A 301 10.47 -6.22 -19.44
N ARG A 302 10.46 -6.37 -18.11
CA ARG A 302 9.68 -5.50 -17.20
C ARG A 302 10.17 -4.06 -17.25
N ALA A 303 11.47 -3.82 -17.26
CA ALA A 303 12.02 -2.46 -17.39
C ALA A 303 11.64 -1.82 -18.74
N LEU A 304 11.71 -2.57 -19.84
CA LEU A 304 11.28 -2.10 -21.16
C LEU A 304 9.78 -1.78 -21.20
N GLU A 305 8.93 -2.61 -20.59
CA GLU A 305 7.49 -2.38 -20.49
C GLU A 305 7.18 -1.02 -19.83
N GLN A 306 7.94 -0.63 -18.82
CA GLN A 306 7.73 0.64 -18.12
C GLN A 306 8.22 1.87 -18.90
N ILE A 307 9.07 1.68 -19.92
CA ILE A 307 9.61 2.77 -20.75
C ILE A 307 8.63 3.04 -21.89
N VAL A 308 7.68 3.95 -21.66
CA VAL A 308 6.67 4.36 -22.65
C VAL A 308 6.87 5.81 -23.12
N PRO A 309 6.51 6.16 -24.39
CA PRO A 309 6.06 5.24 -25.44
C PRO A 309 7.20 4.29 -25.87
N ALA A 310 6.84 3.04 -26.18
CA ALA A 310 7.81 2.06 -26.66
C ALA A 310 8.37 2.49 -28.02
N SER A 311 9.69 2.34 -28.20
CA SER A 311 10.35 2.57 -29.49
C SER A 311 10.08 1.43 -30.48
N ASP A 312 10.22 1.68 -31.78
CA ASP A 312 10.09 0.64 -32.81
C ASP A 312 11.05 -0.53 -32.52
N GLU A 313 12.28 -0.24 -32.09
CA GLU A 313 13.26 -1.26 -31.68
C GLU A 313 12.77 -2.12 -30.50
N THR A 314 12.06 -1.51 -29.55
CA THR A 314 11.46 -2.24 -28.42
C THR A 314 10.33 -3.15 -28.87
N LEU A 315 9.45 -2.66 -29.77
CA LEU A 315 8.35 -3.46 -30.31
C LEU A 315 8.87 -4.65 -31.13
N GLU A 316 9.89 -4.45 -31.96
CA GLU A 316 10.57 -5.51 -32.71
C GLU A 316 11.23 -6.55 -31.80
N ALA A 317 11.89 -6.10 -30.72
CA ALA A 317 12.48 -7.00 -29.73
C ALA A 317 11.40 -7.86 -29.05
N PHE A 318 10.25 -7.25 -28.69
CA PHE A 318 9.12 -7.99 -28.11
C PHE A 318 8.47 -8.96 -29.09
N MET A 319 8.31 -8.58 -30.35
CA MET A 319 7.86 -9.50 -31.41
C MET A 319 8.83 -10.68 -31.58
N THR A 320 10.13 -10.42 -31.52
CA THR A 320 11.16 -11.47 -31.63
C THR A 320 11.04 -12.49 -30.49
N VAL A 321 10.95 -12.04 -29.23
CA VAL A 321 10.84 -12.97 -28.10
C VAL A 321 9.51 -13.72 -28.06
N LEU A 322 8.41 -13.16 -28.56
CA LEU A 322 7.14 -13.87 -28.65
C LEU A 322 7.18 -15.06 -29.62
N LEU A 323 8.11 -15.05 -30.58
CA LEU A 323 8.34 -16.14 -31.54
C LEU A 323 9.36 -17.17 -31.04
N GLU A 324 10.04 -16.92 -29.92
CA GLU A 324 10.98 -17.86 -29.34
C GLU A 324 10.26 -19.05 -28.68
N ALA A 325 10.79 -20.25 -28.93
CA ALA A 325 10.41 -21.43 -28.17
C ALA A 325 10.90 -21.28 -26.71
N ASP A 326 10.14 -21.82 -25.76
CA ASP A 326 10.51 -21.91 -24.34
C ASP A 326 10.72 -20.57 -23.59
N ILE A 327 10.16 -19.46 -24.10
CA ILE A 327 10.17 -18.18 -23.39
C ILE A 327 9.17 -18.19 -22.20
N GLU A 328 9.61 -17.69 -21.04
CA GLU A 328 8.81 -17.62 -19.81
C GLU A 328 7.58 -16.70 -19.95
N SER A 329 6.49 -17.06 -19.25
CA SER A 329 5.21 -16.33 -19.34
C SER A 329 5.33 -14.86 -18.94
N GLU A 330 6.18 -14.54 -17.96
CA GLU A 330 6.43 -13.16 -17.51
C GLU A 330 7.01 -12.25 -18.61
N VAL A 331 7.86 -12.79 -19.49
CA VAL A 331 8.40 -12.05 -20.63
C VAL A 331 7.29 -11.84 -21.67
N LYS A 332 6.49 -12.87 -21.95
CA LYS A 332 5.34 -12.76 -22.85
C LYS A 332 4.36 -11.70 -22.36
N TRP A 333 4.06 -11.68 -21.07
CA TRP A 333 3.19 -10.68 -20.45
C TRP A 333 3.68 -9.25 -20.64
N SER A 334 4.98 -9.02 -20.44
CA SER A 334 5.60 -7.71 -20.65
C SER A 334 5.52 -7.28 -22.13
N ALA A 335 5.74 -8.22 -23.05
CA ALA A 335 5.59 -8.00 -24.49
C ALA A 335 4.14 -7.67 -24.88
N ILE A 336 3.17 -8.48 -24.44
CA ILE A 336 1.75 -8.32 -24.75
C ILE A 336 1.23 -6.96 -24.27
N ARG A 337 1.54 -6.56 -23.02
CA ARG A 337 1.12 -5.25 -22.50
C ARG A 337 1.76 -4.08 -23.26
N SER A 338 3.02 -4.22 -23.66
CA SER A 338 3.71 -3.20 -24.45
C SER A 338 3.10 -3.05 -25.85
N LEU A 339 2.79 -4.17 -26.51
CA LEU A 339 2.15 -4.20 -27.83
C LEU A 339 0.71 -3.69 -27.79
N GLU A 340 -0.07 -4.09 -26.78
CA GLU A 340 -1.40 -3.54 -26.51
C GLU A 340 -1.32 -2.01 -26.39
N LYS A 341 -0.41 -1.50 -25.55
CA LYS A 341 -0.28 -0.06 -25.31
C LYS A 341 0.19 0.71 -26.53
N ALA A 342 1.00 0.10 -27.39
CA ALA A 342 1.46 0.69 -28.64
C ALA A 342 0.33 0.85 -29.67
N GLY A 343 -0.72 0.01 -29.60
CA GLY A 343 -1.87 0.11 -30.49
C GLY A 343 -1.48 0.08 -31.97
N LEU A 344 -1.92 1.07 -32.75
CA LEU A 344 -1.61 1.18 -34.19
C LEU A 344 -0.11 1.26 -34.51
N ALA A 345 0.75 1.65 -33.56
CA ALA A 345 2.19 1.69 -33.77
C ALA A 345 2.81 0.30 -33.99
N VAL A 346 2.11 -0.78 -33.62
CA VAL A 346 2.52 -2.16 -33.93
C VAL A 346 2.62 -2.41 -35.44
N GLY A 347 1.86 -1.66 -36.25
CA GLY A 347 2.05 -1.62 -37.71
C GLY A 347 1.85 -2.97 -38.39
N GLU A 348 2.85 -3.39 -39.18
CA GLU A 348 2.78 -4.61 -39.99
C GLU A 348 2.79 -5.92 -39.18
N HIS A 349 3.18 -5.86 -37.90
CA HIS A 349 3.24 -7.04 -37.03
C HIS A 349 1.87 -7.57 -36.59
N VAL A 350 0.79 -6.81 -36.81
CA VAL A 350 -0.56 -7.19 -36.36
C VAL A 350 -1.00 -8.54 -36.94
N GLN A 351 -0.74 -8.81 -38.23
CA GLN A 351 -1.08 -10.11 -38.84
C GLN A 351 -0.28 -11.27 -38.23
N THR A 352 1.03 -11.05 -37.97
CA THR A 352 1.88 -12.02 -37.28
C THR A 352 1.34 -12.31 -35.87
N LEU A 353 0.94 -11.29 -35.11
CA LEU A 353 0.36 -11.46 -33.77
C LEU A 353 -0.93 -12.27 -33.78
N ILE A 354 -1.80 -12.07 -34.77
CA ILE A 354 -3.04 -12.87 -34.89
C ILE A 354 -2.72 -14.34 -35.07
N SER A 355 -1.67 -14.68 -35.83
CA SER A 355 -1.25 -16.07 -36.00
C SER A 355 -0.79 -16.74 -34.71
N LEU A 356 -0.35 -15.96 -33.71
CA LEU A 356 0.06 -16.45 -32.39
C LEU A 356 -1.10 -16.61 -31.41
N VAL A 357 -2.28 -16.04 -31.68
CA VAL A 357 -3.45 -16.10 -30.79
C VAL A 357 -3.75 -17.51 -30.27
N PRO A 358 -3.75 -18.58 -31.10
CA PRO A 358 -4.01 -19.94 -30.60
C PRO A 358 -3.00 -20.46 -29.57
N GLU A 359 -1.79 -19.91 -29.52
CA GLU A 359 -0.70 -20.32 -28.62
C GLU A 359 -0.61 -19.46 -27.36
N LEU A 360 -1.22 -18.27 -27.37
CA LEU A 360 -1.30 -17.40 -26.19
C LEU A 360 -2.27 -17.98 -25.16
N GLU A 361 -2.07 -17.66 -23.88
CA GLU A 361 -3.07 -17.92 -22.85
C GLU A 361 -4.28 -16.97 -22.98
N PRO A 362 -5.47 -17.33 -22.47
CA PRO A 362 -6.70 -16.56 -22.67
C PRO A 362 -6.57 -15.06 -22.38
N ALA A 363 -6.04 -14.70 -21.21
CA ALA A 363 -5.90 -13.30 -20.79
C ALA A 363 -5.01 -12.48 -21.75
N MET A 364 -3.91 -13.06 -22.26
CA MET A 364 -3.05 -12.41 -23.25
C MET A 364 -3.77 -12.17 -24.58
N ARG A 365 -4.61 -13.11 -25.04
CA ARG A 365 -5.41 -12.94 -26.26
C ARG A 365 -6.37 -11.76 -26.12
N TRP A 366 -7.06 -11.69 -24.99
CA TRP A 366 -8.05 -10.64 -24.75
C TRP A 366 -7.42 -9.25 -24.61
N ARG A 367 -6.24 -9.15 -24.01
CA ARG A 367 -5.44 -7.92 -23.99
C ARG A 367 -5.14 -7.37 -25.39
N LEU A 368 -4.92 -8.25 -26.37
CA LEU A 368 -4.70 -7.84 -27.77
C LEU A 368 -6.00 -7.61 -28.57
N ALA A 369 -7.19 -7.83 -28.00
CA ALA A 369 -8.44 -7.78 -28.73
C ALA A 369 -8.67 -6.43 -29.42
N SER A 370 -8.48 -5.32 -28.68
CA SER A 370 -8.65 -3.97 -29.24
C SER A 370 -7.67 -3.68 -30.36
N LEU A 371 -6.41 -4.12 -30.23
CA LEU A 371 -5.40 -3.99 -31.28
C LEU A 371 -5.88 -4.64 -32.59
N PHE A 372 -6.46 -5.85 -32.52
CA PHE A 372 -6.98 -6.53 -33.70
C PHE A 372 -8.24 -5.87 -34.25
N VAL A 373 -9.17 -5.39 -33.40
CA VAL A 373 -10.35 -4.65 -33.84
C VAL A 373 -9.96 -3.37 -34.59
N ILE A 374 -9.00 -2.62 -34.07
CA ILE A 374 -8.51 -1.38 -34.69
C ILE A 374 -7.77 -1.69 -36.00
N GLY A 375 -6.91 -2.71 -36.01
CA GLY A 375 -6.21 -3.15 -37.22
C GLY A 375 -7.19 -3.58 -38.32
N ALA A 376 -8.18 -4.40 -37.98
CA ALA A 376 -9.22 -4.91 -38.87
C ALA A 376 -10.08 -3.82 -39.52
N ARG A 377 -10.32 -2.71 -38.83
CA ARG A 377 -11.07 -1.56 -39.39
C ARG A 377 -10.33 -0.91 -40.56
N ASN A 378 -9.02 -1.11 -40.66
CA ASN A 378 -8.13 -0.50 -41.67
C ASN A 378 -7.63 -1.50 -42.73
N ASP A 379 -7.63 -2.81 -42.45
CA ASP A 379 -7.07 -3.84 -43.33
C ASP A 379 -7.95 -5.11 -43.40
N LEU A 380 -8.46 -5.42 -44.59
CA LEU A 380 -9.39 -6.55 -44.83
C LEU A 380 -8.76 -7.93 -44.54
N PRO A 381 -7.51 -8.24 -44.94
CA PRO A 381 -6.79 -9.45 -44.54
C PRO A 381 -6.86 -9.81 -43.06
N ILE A 382 -6.82 -8.81 -42.16
CA ILE A 382 -6.95 -9.04 -40.72
C ILE A 382 -8.31 -9.64 -40.37
N ILE A 383 -9.39 -9.16 -41.00
CA ILE A 383 -10.75 -9.72 -40.79
C ILE A 383 -10.77 -11.18 -41.27
N GLU A 384 -10.14 -11.48 -42.41
CA GLU A 384 -10.05 -12.85 -42.92
C GLU A 384 -9.31 -13.79 -41.95
N ASP A 385 -8.24 -13.31 -41.31
CA ASP A 385 -7.51 -14.08 -40.28
C ASP A 385 -8.35 -14.31 -39.02
N ILE A 386 -9.12 -13.30 -38.58
CA ILE A 386 -10.07 -13.44 -37.45
C ILE A 386 -11.15 -14.48 -37.78
N VAL A 387 -11.67 -14.48 -39.01
CA VAL A 387 -12.69 -15.45 -39.45
C VAL A 387 -12.17 -16.89 -39.40
N LYS A 388 -10.87 -17.13 -39.65
CA LYS A 388 -10.27 -18.47 -39.51
C LYS A 388 -10.36 -19.03 -38.09
N LEU A 389 -10.46 -18.17 -37.06
CA LEU A 389 -10.64 -18.60 -35.67
C LEU A 389 -11.99 -19.29 -35.44
N LEU A 390 -13.01 -18.99 -36.25
CA LEU A 390 -14.34 -19.60 -36.16
C LEU A 390 -14.36 -21.09 -36.51
N ASP A 391 -13.37 -21.57 -37.27
CA ASP A 391 -13.23 -22.98 -37.64
C ASP A 391 -12.30 -23.76 -36.69
N ASN A 392 -11.75 -23.10 -35.66
CA ASN A 392 -10.89 -23.76 -34.68
C ASN A 392 -11.69 -24.77 -33.84
N GLN A 393 -11.06 -25.87 -33.41
CA GLN A 393 -11.69 -26.86 -32.54
C GLN A 393 -11.91 -26.33 -31.10
N ASP A 394 -11.07 -25.40 -30.65
CA ASP A 394 -11.22 -24.73 -29.36
C ASP A 394 -12.40 -23.74 -29.41
N GLN A 395 -13.36 -23.95 -28.53
CA GLN A 395 -14.53 -23.10 -28.39
C GLN A 395 -14.19 -21.68 -27.92
N SER A 396 -13.16 -21.52 -27.08
CA SER A 396 -12.74 -20.20 -26.60
C SER A 396 -12.25 -19.32 -27.75
N LEU A 397 -11.54 -19.90 -28.71
CA LEU A 397 -11.07 -19.21 -29.92
C LEU A 397 -12.22 -18.85 -30.87
N ARG A 398 -13.24 -19.72 -30.99
CA ARG A 398 -14.46 -19.39 -31.74
C ARG A 398 -15.19 -18.22 -31.10
N PHE A 399 -15.39 -18.26 -29.78
CA PHE A 399 -16.02 -17.19 -29.02
C PHE A 399 -15.25 -15.87 -29.17
N TYR A 400 -13.92 -15.90 -29.03
CA TYR A 400 -13.05 -14.75 -29.25
C TYR A 400 -13.23 -14.15 -30.65
N GLY A 401 -13.19 -14.97 -31.70
CA GLY A 401 -13.41 -14.51 -33.08
C GLY A 401 -14.80 -13.88 -33.29
N ILE A 402 -15.84 -14.43 -32.69
CA ILE A 402 -17.21 -13.87 -32.75
C ILE A 402 -17.25 -12.48 -32.11
N GLN A 403 -16.64 -12.32 -30.93
CA GLN A 403 -16.63 -11.03 -30.23
C GLN A 403 -15.83 -9.96 -30.98
N LEU A 404 -14.66 -10.33 -31.53
CA LEU A 404 -13.89 -9.41 -32.39
C LEU A 404 -14.71 -8.93 -33.59
N LEU A 405 -15.38 -9.85 -34.31
CA LEU A 405 -16.23 -9.48 -35.46
C LEU A 405 -17.39 -8.56 -35.03
N GLY A 406 -18.00 -8.82 -33.88
CA GLY A 406 -19.02 -7.96 -33.29
C GLY A 406 -18.51 -6.53 -33.02
N ALA A 407 -17.32 -6.40 -32.44
CA ALA A 407 -16.67 -5.11 -32.14
C ALA A 407 -16.15 -4.38 -33.39
N ILE A 408 -15.77 -5.12 -34.44
CA ILE A 408 -15.45 -4.57 -35.77
C ILE A 408 -16.70 -3.93 -36.41
N GLY A 409 -17.89 -4.51 -36.15
CA GLY A 409 -19.17 -3.97 -36.58
C GLY A 409 -19.37 -4.06 -38.10
N ASN A 410 -19.91 -3.00 -38.70
CA ASN A 410 -20.36 -3.01 -40.11
C ASN A 410 -19.26 -3.34 -41.15
N LYS A 411 -17.99 -3.23 -40.79
CA LYS A 411 -16.86 -3.62 -41.65
C LYS A 411 -16.80 -5.13 -41.87
N ALA A 412 -17.39 -5.93 -40.99
CA ALA A 412 -17.46 -7.38 -41.10
C ALA A 412 -18.73 -7.88 -41.85
N ILE A 413 -19.48 -7.00 -42.52
CA ILE A 413 -20.79 -7.34 -43.13
C ILE A 413 -20.72 -8.48 -44.16
N ASP A 414 -19.61 -8.59 -44.89
CA ASP A 414 -19.41 -9.64 -45.90
C ASP A 414 -19.31 -11.05 -45.27
N PHE A 415 -19.08 -11.14 -43.95
CA PHE A 415 -18.93 -12.39 -43.20
C PHE A 415 -20.20 -12.81 -42.44
N VAL A 416 -21.30 -12.06 -42.56
CA VAL A 416 -22.61 -12.44 -41.99
C VAL A 416 -23.04 -13.87 -42.35
N PRO A 417 -22.90 -14.35 -43.61
CA PRO A 417 -23.26 -15.72 -43.94
C PRO A 417 -22.47 -16.78 -43.16
N ILE A 418 -21.20 -16.51 -42.84
CA ILE A 418 -20.35 -17.42 -42.06
C ILE A 418 -20.82 -17.46 -40.61
N LEU A 419 -21.12 -16.31 -40.01
CA LEU A 419 -21.66 -16.25 -38.64
C LEU A 419 -23.01 -16.96 -38.52
N MET A 420 -23.88 -16.84 -39.54
CA MET A 420 -25.14 -17.58 -39.57
C MET A 420 -24.94 -19.09 -39.64
N ASP A 421 -24.00 -19.58 -40.45
CA ASP A 421 -23.65 -21.01 -40.52
C ASP A 421 -23.03 -21.50 -39.19
N GLN A 422 -22.20 -20.68 -38.53
CA GLN A 422 -21.67 -21.00 -37.20
C GLN A 422 -22.77 -21.09 -36.13
N MET A 423 -23.83 -20.29 -36.20
CA MET A 423 -24.96 -20.37 -35.27
C MET A 423 -25.61 -21.75 -35.27
N GLU A 424 -25.68 -22.42 -36.43
CA GLU A 424 -26.19 -23.79 -36.53
C GLU A 424 -25.17 -24.83 -35.99
N ARG A 425 -23.87 -24.59 -36.18
CA ARG A 425 -22.78 -25.49 -35.78
C ARG A 425 -22.43 -25.42 -34.29
N THR A 426 -22.63 -24.26 -33.66
CA THR A 426 -22.29 -24.01 -32.26
C THR A 426 -23.48 -23.45 -31.49
N PRO A 427 -24.50 -24.26 -31.17
CA PRO A 427 -25.72 -23.78 -30.51
C PRO A 427 -25.48 -23.05 -29.18
N ASN A 428 -24.40 -23.40 -28.47
CA ASN A 428 -23.99 -22.78 -27.21
C ASN A 428 -23.39 -21.38 -27.36
N LEU A 429 -23.02 -20.95 -28.56
CA LEU A 429 -22.54 -19.59 -28.87
C LEU A 429 -23.61 -18.75 -29.57
N SER A 430 -24.83 -19.26 -29.74
CA SER A 430 -25.89 -18.58 -30.51
C SER A 430 -26.18 -17.17 -30.00
N ASP A 431 -26.22 -16.96 -28.67
CA ASP A 431 -26.45 -15.64 -28.09
C ASP A 431 -25.34 -14.65 -28.45
N SER A 432 -24.08 -15.06 -28.34
CA SER A 432 -22.92 -14.24 -28.74
C SER A 432 -22.94 -13.92 -30.24
N ILE A 433 -23.30 -14.90 -31.08
CA ILE A 433 -23.42 -14.71 -32.53
C ILE A 433 -24.55 -13.74 -32.86
N LEU A 434 -25.71 -13.87 -32.21
CA LEU A 434 -26.84 -12.95 -32.40
C LEU A 434 -26.48 -11.52 -32.02
N LYS A 435 -25.80 -11.34 -30.87
CA LYS A 435 -25.29 -10.03 -30.44
C LYS A 435 -24.28 -9.45 -31.44
N ALA A 436 -23.34 -10.27 -31.93
CA ALA A 436 -22.39 -9.83 -32.97
C ALA A 436 -23.11 -9.44 -34.27
N LEU A 437 -24.06 -10.25 -34.75
CA LEU A 437 -24.86 -9.95 -35.95
C LEU A 437 -25.66 -8.65 -35.80
N ALA A 438 -26.23 -8.40 -34.61
CA ALA A 438 -26.96 -7.17 -34.32
C ALA A 438 -26.06 -5.93 -34.46
N LYS A 439 -24.77 -6.03 -34.13
CA LYS A 439 -23.78 -4.95 -34.33
C LYS A 439 -23.30 -4.83 -35.77
N ILE A 440 -23.09 -5.95 -36.45
CA ILE A 440 -22.55 -5.99 -37.82
C ILE A 440 -23.58 -5.51 -38.84
N ALA A 441 -24.83 -5.96 -38.73
CA ALA A 441 -25.88 -5.70 -39.72
C ALA A 441 -27.26 -5.42 -39.06
N PRO A 442 -27.38 -4.38 -38.21
CA PRO A 442 -28.59 -4.09 -37.43
C PRO A 442 -29.86 -3.89 -38.29
N ASN A 443 -29.71 -3.51 -39.55
CA ASN A 443 -30.81 -3.21 -40.46
C ASN A 443 -31.12 -4.33 -41.46
N GLN A 444 -30.37 -5.43 -41.44
CA GLN A 444 -30.62 -6.56 -42.34
C GLN A 444 -31.84 -7.34 -41.84
N ALA A 445 -32.85 -7.53 -42.69
CA ALA A 445 -34.15 -8.10 -42.29
C ALA A 445 -34.02 -9.42 -41.51
N VAL A 446 -33.13 -10.30 -41.96
CA VAL A 446 -32.86 -11.59 -41.31
C VAL A 446 -32.32 -11.41 -39.88
N VAL A 447 -31.45 -10.44 -39.65
CA VAL A 447 -30.90 -10.14 -38.32
C VAL A 447 -31.97 -9.52 -37.41
N VAL A 448 -32.75 -8.57 -37.95
CA VAL A 448 -33.86 -7.93 -37.20
C VAL A 448 -34.86 -8.97 -36.70
N ASP A 449 -35.21 -9.95 -37.53
CA ASP A 449 -36.16 -11.01 -37.16
C ASP A 449 -35.58 -11.96 -36.10
N LEU A 450 -34.28 -12.25 -36.15
CA LEU A 450 -33.59 -13.07 -35.16
C LEU A 450 -33.46 -12.35 -33.80
N VAL A 451 -33.13 -11.06 -33.80
CA VAL A 451 -32.95 -10.26 -32.57
C VAL A 451 -34.27 -10.08 -31.81
N LYS A 452 -35.39 -9.93 -32.52
CA LYS A 452 -36.73 -9.87 -31.90
C LYS A 452 -37.13 -11.13 -31.12
N ALA A 453 -36.45 -12.24 -31.34
CA ALA A 453 -36.70 -13.49 -30.63
C ALA A 453 -35.96 -13.57 -29.27
N LEU A 454 -35.08 -12.61 -28.96
CA LEU A 454 -34.41 -12.54 -27.67
C LEU A 454 -35.41 -12.12 -26.58
N PRO A 455 -35.43 -12.79 -25.42
CA PRO A 455 -36.30 -12.41 -24.32
C PRO A 455 -35.91 -11.03 -23.78
N ASP A 456 -36.91 -10.17 -23.53
CA ASP A 456 -36.70 -8.89 -22.85
C ASP A 456 -36.12 -9.15 -21.44
N LEU A 457 -35.01 -8.49 -21.11
CA LEU A 457 -34.43 -8.52 -19.78
C LEU A 457 -35.38 -7.79 -18.81
N GLN A 458 -35.82 -8.50 -17.78
CA GLN A 458 -36.68 -7.92 -16.75
C GLN A 458 -35.85 -7.03 -15.84
N SER A 459 -36.19 -5.74 -15.76
CA SER A 459 -35.59 -4.82 -14.80
C SER A 459 -36.00 -5.17 -13.37
N VAL A 460 -35.02 -5.39 -12.49
CA VAL A 460 -35.27 -5.55 -11.05
C VAL A 460 -35.54 -4.18 -10.41
N THR A 461 -36.65 -4.04 -9.67
CA THR A 461 -37.06 -2.79 -9.01
C THR A 461 -36.71 -2.71 -7.52
N ASP A 462 -36.02 -3.70 -6.97
CA ASP A 462 -35.65 -3.75 -5.56
C ASP A 462 -34.38 -2.96 -5.26
N LYS A 463 -34.25 -2.51 -4.00
CA LYS A 463 -33.04 -1.81 -3.53
C LYS A 463 -31.86 -2.79 -3.58
N ILE A 464 -30.94 -2.60 -4.52
CA ILE A 464 -29.75 -3.43 -4.67
C ILE A 464 -28.64 -3.02 -3.68
N PRO A 465 -27.83 -3.97 -3.18
CA PRO A 465 -26.63 -3.66 -2.40
C PRO A 465 -25.61 -2.78 -3.16
N ALA A 466 -24.61 -2.29 -2.43
CA ALA A 466 -23.50 -1.52 -2.98
C ALA A 466 -22.72 -2.31 -4.04
N PHE A 467 -22.52 -3.60 -3.78
CA PHE A 467 -21.93 -4.61 -4.64
C PHE A 467 -22.36 -6.00 -4.14
N PRO A 468 -22.27 -7.08 -4.94
CA PRO A 468 -22.48 -8.44 -4.47
C PRO A 468 -21.56 -8.76 -3.27
N GLY A 469 -22.15 -9.18 -2.15
CA GLY A 469 -21.42 -9.42 -0.89
C GLY A 469 -21.27 -8.21 0.04
N ALA A 470 -21.84 -7.04 -0.30
CA ALA A 470 -21.98 -5.94 0.65
C ALA A 470 -23.04 -6.27 1.70
N GLU A 471 -22.65 -6.34 2.97
CA GLU A 471 -23.55 -6.71 4.08
C GLU A 471 -23.59 -5.64 5.19
N GLY A 472 -24.48 -5.84 6.16
CA GLY A 472 -24.60 -4.97 7.32
C GLY A 472 -25.27 -3.63 7.04
N ARG A 473 -25.06 -2.68 7.94
CA ARG A 473 -25.82 -1.42 7.95
C ARG A 473 -25.51 -0.47 6.79
N GLY A 474 -24.28 -0.51 6.26
CA GLY A 474 -23.85 0.26 5.09
C GLY A 474 -24.05 -0.45 3.75
N ALA A 475 -24.63 -1.67 3.74
CA ALA A 475 -24.75 -2.52 2.54
C ALA A 475 -25.42 -1.86 1.33
N TYR A 476 -26.20 -0.80 1.54
CA TYR A 476 -26.97 -0.12 0.49
C TYR A 476 -26.45 1.28 0.16
N ALA A 477 -25.19 1.59 0.51
CA ALA A 477 -24.51 2.74 -0.03
C ALA A 477 -24.55 2.67 -1.56
N SER A 478 -24.87 3.79 -2.23
CA SER A 478 -24.91 3.84 -3.70
C SER A 478 -23.61 4.35 -4.31
N GLY A 479 -22.75 5.01 -3.51
CA GLY A 479 -21.47 5.52 -4.01
C GLY A 479 -21.64 6.41 -5.24
N GLY A 480 -20.81 6.16 -6.24
CA GLY A 480 -20.81 6.85 -7.54
C GLY A 480 -21.71 6.22 -8.62
N ARG A 481 -22.59 5.27 -8.29
CA ARG A 481 -23.45 4.55 -9.26
C ARG A 481 -24.18 5.51 -10.20
N GLY A 482 -24.08 5.26 -11.51
CA GLY A 482 -24.70 6.08 -12.56
C GLY A 482 -24.06 7.46 -12.76
N GLY A 483 -22.95 7.74 -12.08
CA GLY A 483 -22.26 9.03 -12.08
C GLY A 483 -21.21 9.19 -13.18
N GLU A 484 -20.33 10.17 -12.97
CA GLU A 484 -19.15 10.42 -13.81
C GLU A 484 -18.02 9.46 -13.40
N VAL A 485 -17.25 8.97 -14.38
CA VAL A 485 -16.01 8.22 -14.09
C VAL A 485 -14.84 9.18 -14.11
N TYR A 486 -13.99 9.06 -13.10
CA TYR A 486 -12.73 9.78 -13.02
C TYR A 486 -11.58 8.77 -12.92
N ILE A 487 -10.68 8.84 -13.90
CA ILE A 487 -9.52 7.96 -13.98
C ILE A 487 -8.32 8.66 -13.37
N VAL A 488 -7.73 8.06 -12.33
CA VAL A 488 -6.48 8.51 -11.72
C VAL A 488 -5.33 8.04 -12.61
N THR A 489 -4.55 8.99 -13.12
CA THR A 489 -3.46 8.76 -14.10
C THR A 489 -2.08 9.12 -13.56
N ASN A 490 -1.99 9.64 -12.33
CA ASN A 490 -0.73 9.91 -11.65
C ASN A 490 -0.88 9.80 -10.13
N ILE A 491 0.25 9.65 -9.43
CA ILE A 491 0.29 9.58 -7.96
C ILE A 491 0.62 10.93 -7.30
N ASN A 492 0.46 12.03 -8.04
CA ASN A 492 0.77 13.34 -7.48
C ASN A 492 -0.18 13.63 -6.31
N ASN A 493 0.29 14.39 -5.33
CA ASN A 493 -0.55 14.82 -4.20
C ASN A 493 -1.83 15.59 -4.65
N ALA A 494 -1.77 16.33 -5.77
CA ALA A 494 -2.86 17.17 -6.25
C ALA A 494 -2.71 17.47 -7.76
N GLY A 495 -3.77 18.04 -8.37
CA GLY A 495 -3.80 18.44 -9.77
C GLY A 495 -4.59 17.46 -10.66
N PRO A 496 -4.80 17.80 -11.94
CA PRO A 496 -5.47 16.91 -12.88
C PRO A 496 -4.83 15.52 -12.93
N GLY A 497 -5.65 14.48 -13.02
CA GLY A 497 -5.22 13.08 -12.99
C GLY A 497 -4.88 12.53 -11.60
N SER A 498 -4.82 13.36 -10.55
CA SER A 498 -4.56 12.89 -9.19
C SER A 498 -5.81 12.34 -8.49
N LEU A 499 -5.60 11.45 -7.50
CA LEU A 499 -6.67 10.96 -6.61
C LEU A 499 -7.41 12.13 -5.92
N ARG A 500 -6.68 13.17 -5.49
CA ARG A 500 -7.26 14.32 -4.79
C ARG A 500 -8.25 15.07 -5.67
N ASP A 501 -7.95 15.27 -6.95
CA ASP A 501 -8.90 15.90 -7.87
C ASP A 501 -10.10 15.00 -8.14
N GLY A 502 -9.88 13.69 -8.28
CA GLY A 502 -10.94 12.70 -8.45
C GLY A 502 -12.00 12.74 -7.36
N VAL A 503 -11.56 12.68 -6.09
CA VAL A 503 -12.47 12.64 -4.93
C VAL A 503 -13.04 14.00 -4.52
N SER A 504 -12.64 15.09 -5.18
CA SER A 504 -13.00 16.46 -4.78
C SER A 504 -14.46 16.84 -5.08
N LYS A 505 -15.14 16.11 -5.97
CA LYS A 505 -16.51 16.37 -6.44
C LYS A 505 -17.40 15.16 -6.19
N PRO A 506 -18.70 15.35 -5.92
CA PRO A 506 -19.63 14.25 -5.65
C PRO A 506 -20.05 13.51 -6.93
N ASN A 507 -20.71 12.35 -6.76
CA ASN A 507 -21.31 11.54 -7.82
C ASN A 507 -20.29 10.99 -8.82
N ARG A 508 -19.20 10.42 -8.30
CA ARG A 508 -18.11 9.88 -9.13
C ARG A 508 -17.71 8.47 -8.74
N THR A 509 -17.36 7.69 -9.75
CA THR A 509 -16.60 6.45 -9.58
C THR A 509 -15.15 6.71 -9.95
N ILE A 510 -14.25 6.45 -9.00
CA ILE A 510 -12.81 6.65 -9.13
C ILE A 510 -12.15 5.31 -9.44
N VAL A 511 -11.48 5.25 -10.59
CA VAL A 511 -10.71 4.09 -11.07
C VAL A 511 -9.26 4.50 -11.32
N PHE A 512 -8.35 3.55 -11.50
CA PHE A 512 -6.90 3.81 -11.51
C PHE A 512 -6.21 3.22 -12.76
N GLU A 513 -5.49 4.06 -13.51
CA GLU A 513 -4.55 3.65 -14.57
C GLU A 513 -3.11 3.49 -14.02
N VAL A 514 -2.89 3.84 -12.75
CA VAL A 514 -1.59 3.83 -12.08
C VAL A 514 -1.65 3.07 -10.77
N SER A 515 -0.49 2.62 -10.34
CA SER A 515 -0.25 2.06 -9.01
C SER A 515 0.87 2.85 -8.34
N GLY A 516 0.96 2.77 -7.02
CA GLY A 516 1.97 3.53 -6.29
C GLY A 516 1.53 4.03 -4.93
N THR A 517 2.49 4.68 -4.27
CA THR A 517 2.25 5.41 -3.02
C THR A 517 2.01 6.87 -3.32
N ILE A 518 0.80 7.36 -3.06
CA ILE A 518 0.41 8.77 -3.19
C ILE A 518 0.79 9.49 -1.89
N GLU A 519 1.93 10.18 -1.90
CA GLU A 519 2.46 10.93 -0.76
C GLU A 519 1.66 12.23 -0.55
N MET A 520 0.78 12.25 0.45
CA MET A 520 -0.05 13.42 0.70
C MET A 520 0.77 14.53 1.36
N ARG A 521 0.41 15.79 1.07
CA ARG A 521 0.97 16.99 1.71
C ARG A 521 -0.02 17.68 2.65
N SER A 522 -1.25 17.19 2.69
CA SER A 522 -2.34 17.68 3.55
C SER A 522 -3.45 16.64 3.60
N GLN A 523 -4.38 16.76 4.56
CA GLN A 523 -5.53 15.85 4.70
C GLN A 523 -6.24 15.63 3.35
N LEU A 524 -6.48 14.37 3.00
CA LEU A 524 -7.34 14.00 1.88
C LEU A 524 -8.79 13.96 2.38
N LYS A 525 -9.70 14.66 1.71
CA LYS A 525 -11.13 14.60 2.02
C LYS A 525 -11.92 14.30 0.76
N THR A 526 -12.79 13.32 0.87
CA THR A 526 -13.69 12.92 -0.23
C THR A 526 -15.00 13.71 -0.17
N ALA A 527 -15.59 13.98 -1.32
CA ALA A 527 -16.99 14.41 -1.43
C ALA A 527 -17.95 13.24 -1.08
N ALA A 528 -19.25 13.51 -1.13
CA ALA A 528 -20.29 12.48 -0.97
C ALA A 528 -20.62 11.77 -2.29
N ASN A 529 -21.25 10.61 -2.24
CA ASN A 529 -21.65 9.82 -3.42
C ASN A 529 -20.43 9.42 -4.27
N ILE A 530 -19.42 8.83 -3.64
CA ILE A 530 -18.18 8.41 -4.29
C ILE A 530 -17.99 6.91 -4.16
N THR A 531 -17.65 6.25 -5.27
CA THR A 531 -17.05 4.91 -5.26
C THR A 531 -15.56 5.06 -5.53
N ILE A 532 -14.69 4.57 -4.66
CA ILE A 532 -13.25 4.45 -4.93
C ILE A 532 -12.93 2.96 -5.09
N ALA A 533 -12.61 2.55 -6.31
CA ALA A 533 -12.42 1.16 -6.69
C ALA A 533 -10.92 0.82 -6.83
N GLY A 534 -10.25 0.56 -5.72
CA GLY A 534 -8.82 0.25 -5.68
C GLY A 534 -8.42 -1.01 -6.46
N GLN A 535 -9.36 -1.95 -6.65
CA GLN A 535 -9.11 -3.18 -7.41
C GLN A 535 -8.87 -2.92 -8.90
N THR A 536 -9.17 -1.72 -9.41
CA THR A 536 -8.84 -1.32 -10.79
C THR A 536 -7.37 -0.95 -10.98
N ALA A 537 -6.64 -0.66 -9.91
CA ALA A 537 -5.25 -0.26 -10.00
C ALA A 537 -4.38 -1.42 -10.53
N PRO A 538 -3.47 -1.16 -11.49
CA PRO A 538 -2.53 -2.16 -11.95
C PRO A 538 -1.50 -2.54 -10.86
N GLY A 539 -0.64 -3.50 -11.15
CA GLY A 539 0.58 -3.77 -10.38
C GLY A 539 0.26 -4.12 -8.93
N ASP A 540 0.85 -3.39 -7.98
CA ASP A 540 0.66 -3.64 -6.55
C ASP A 540 -0.50 -2.83 -5.92
N GLY A 541 -1.19 -2.00 -6.71
CA GLY A 541 -2.30 -1.16 -6.24
C GLY A 541 -1.89 0.18 -5.63
N ILE A 542 -2.78 0.78 -4.83
CA ILE A 542 -2.65 2.17 -4.33
C ILE A 542 -2.49 2.23 -2.81
N THR A 543 -1.48 2.98 -2.37
CA THR A 543 -1.29 3.39 -0.97
C THR A 543 -1.42 4.91 -0.86
N VAL A 544 -2.29 5.40 0.03
CA VAL A 544 -2.38 6.81 0.42
C VAL A 544 -1.54 7.02 1.68
N ALA A 545 -0.53 7.88 1.60
CA ALA A 545 0.49 8.03 2.63
C ALA A 545 0.50 9.42 3.31
N ASP A 546 1.13 9.50 4.48
CA ASP A 546 1.66 10.72 5.14
C ASP A 546 0.68 11.71 5.77
N TYR A 547 -0.59 11.74 5.34
CA TYR A 547 -1.64 12.58 5.96
C TYR A 547 -2.96 11.85 6.16
N PRO A 548 -3.79 12.30 7.13
CA PRO A 548 -5.10 11.70 7.39
C PRO A 548 -6.01 11.72 6.17
N THR A 549 -6.85 10.70 6.04
CA THR A 549 -7.95 10.67 5.07
C THR A 549 -9.31 10.76 5.79
N VAL A 550 -10.24 11.51 5.20
CA VAL A 550 -11.63 11.68 5.69
C VAL A 550 -12.63 11.28 4.59
N ILE A 551 -13.45 10.28 4.88
CA ILE A 551 -14.46 9.73 3.97
C ILE A 551 -15.81 10.43 4.19
N GLY A 552 -16.40 10.97 3.12
CA GLY A 552 -17.72 11.58 3.11
C GLY A 552 -18.87 10.57 3.17
N GLY A 553 -20.11 11.06 3.06
CA GLY A 553 -21.32 10.23 3.14
C GLY A 553 -21.71 9.57 1.83
N ASN A 554 -22.46 8.46 1.91
CA ASN A 554 -22.89 7.66 0.76
C ASN A 554 -21.71 7.19 -0.10
N ASN A 555 -20.63 6.74 0.55
CA ASN A 555 -19.38 6.37 -0.13
C ASN A 555 -19.09 4.87 -0.03
N ILE A 556 -18.49 4.34 -1.10
CA ILE A 556 -17.97 2.98 -1.21
C ILE A 556 -16.45 3.10 -1.40
N VAL A 557 -15.65 2.47 -0.55
CA VAL A 557 -14.18 2.42 -0.71
C VAL A 557 -13.74 0.97 -0.62
N ARG A 558 -13.07 0.49 -1.68
CA ARG A 558 -12.61 -0.90 -1.77
C ARG A 558 -11.14 -1.01 -2.14
N TYR A 559 -10.40 -1.95 -1.55
CA TYR A 559 -9.03 -2.33 -1.97
C TYR A 559 -8.00 -1.17 -1.98
N LEU A 560 -8.13 -0.21 -1.06
CA LEU A 560 -7.13 0.86 -0.86
C LEU A 560 -6.38 0.68 0.46
N ARG A 561 -5.16 1.23 0.49
CA ARG A 561 -4.33 1.29 1.70
C ARG A 561 -4.22 2.72 2.19
N PHE A 562 -4.39 2.94 3.49
CA PHE A 562 -4.25 4.23 4.14
C PHE A 562 -3.21 4.11 5.25
N ARG A 563 -2.06 4.76 5.05
CA ARG A 563 -0.89 4.61 5.94
C ARG A 563 -0.34 5.97 6.32
N LEU A 564 -0.65 6.43 7.52
CA LEU A 564 -0.26 7.77 7.96
C LEU A 564 1.25 7.87 8.18
N GLY A 565 1.84 6.97 8.97
CA GLY A 565 3.26 7.00 9.27
C GLY A 565 3.68 8.20 10.15
N GLU A 566 4.98 8.34 10.40
CA GLU A 566 5.57 9.46 11.15
C GLU A 566 6.46 10.41 10.33
N ARG A 567 6.63 10.21 9.01
CA ARG A 567 7.55 11.00 8.15
C ARG A 567 7.31 12.50 8.21
N THR A 568 6.06 12.92 8.40
CA THR A 568 5.64 14.33 8.48
C THR A 568 5.70 14.93 9.88
N GLY A 569 6.01 14.12 10.90
CA GLY A 569 6.09 14.54 12.30
C GLY A 569 4.73 14.87 12.94
N LEU A 570 3.61 14.48 12.31
CA LEU A 570 2.27 14.67 12.87
C LEU A 570 2.13 13.94 14.22
N THR A 571 1.26 14.45 15.09
CA THR A 571 0.88 13.81 16.35
C THR A 571 -0.60 14.06 16.61
N GLY A 572 -1.34 13.09 17.15
CA GLY A 572 -2.77 13.27 17.45
C GLY A 572 -3.66 13.22 16.20
N SER A 573 -3.35 12.35 15.24
CA SER A 573 -4.01 12.22 13.95
C SER A 573 -4.28 10.76 13.62
N ASP A 574 -5.52 10.49 13.21
CA ASP A 574 -5.88 9.17 12.74
C ASP A 574 -5.43 8.96 11.28
N ALA A 575 -5.18 7.71 10.89
CA ALA A 575 -4.88 7.42 9.49
C ALA A 575 -6.13 7.55 8.61
N LEU A 576 -7.28 7.00 9.04
CA LEU A 576 -8.55 7.08 8.33
C LEU A 576 -9.71 7.45 9.25
N ASN A 577 -10.55 8.38 8.80
CA ASN A 577 -11.81 8.74 9.45
C ASN A 577 -12.97 8.63 8.48
N ILE A 578 -14.15 8.28 8.99
CA ILE A 578 -15.41 8.67 8.36
C ILE A 578 -15.82 10.04 8.92
N ASP A 579 -16.20 10.98 8.05
CA ASP A 579 -16.61 12.33 8.44
C ASP A 579 -17.79 12.27 9.42
N ARG A 580 -17.92 13.28 10.27
CA ARG A 580 -18.99 13.26 11.29
C ARG A 580 -20.35 13.51 10.65
N TYR A 581 -21.38 12.90 11.23
CA TYR A 581 -22.78 13.12 10.84
C TYR A 581 -23.12 12.71 9.41
N VAL A 582 -22.37 11.77 8.84
CA VAL A 582 -22.69 11.17 7.54
C VAL A 582 -23.34 9.79 7.69
N SER A 583 -24.04 9.37 6.64
CA SER A 583 -24.66 8.05 6.54
C SER A 583 -24.21 7.26 5.33
N ASP A 584 -24.47 5.96 5.36
CA ASP A 584 -24.40 5.04 4.21
C ASP A 584 -22.98 4.90 3.67
N VAL A 585 -22.04 4.46 4.50
CA VAL A 585 -20.65 4.25 4.08
C VAL A 585 -20.28 2.79 4.23
N ILE A 586 -19.63 2.24 3.20
CA ILE A 586 -19.03 0.92 3.24
C ILE A 586 -17.54 1.01 2.93
N LEU A 587 -16.74 0.48 3.85
CA LEU A 587 -15.31 0.26 3.70
C LEU A 587 -15.11 -1.27 3.61
N ASP A 588 -14.67 -1.76 2.46
CA ASP A 588 -14.52 -3.19 2.19
C ASP A 588 -13.10 -3.48 1.70
N HIS A 589 -12.43 -4.50 2.24
CA HIS A 589 -11.08 -4.84 1.78
C HIS A 589 -10.09 -3.67 1.82
N ILE A 590 -10.14 -2.81 2.84
CA ILE A 590 -9.13 -1.75 3.02
C ILE A 590 -8.06 -2.19 4.02
N SER A 591 -6.84 -1.66 3.85
CA SER A 591 -5.78 -1.79 4.85
C SER A 591 -5.46 -0.43 5.45
N VAL A 592 -5.50 -0.31 6.78
CA VAL A 592 -5.24 0.94 7.48
C VAL A 592 -4.22 0.71 8.58
N SER A 593 -3.13 1.47 8.55
CA SER A 593 -2.04 1.32 9.51
C SER A 593 -1.38 2.66 9.87
N TRP A 594 -0.55 2.59 10.90
CA TRP A 594 0.38 3.63 11.33
C TRP A 594 -0.26 4.97 11.70
N GLY A 595 -1.48 4.94 12.22
CA GLY A 595 -2.08 6.09 12.90
C GLY A 595 -1.28 6.49 14.14
N ASN A 596 -1.27 7.77 14.48
CA ASN A 596 -0.52 8.30 15.64
C ASN A 596 -1.42 8.85 16.77
N ASP A 597 -2.74 8.80 16.58
CA ASP A 597 -3.76 8.72 17.65
C ASP A 597 -4.50 7.38 17.46
N GLU A 598 -5.54 7.35 16.64
CA GLU A 598 -6.20 6.12 16.19
C GLU A 598 -5.76 5.67 14.78
N VAL A 599 -5.94 4.40 14.47
CA VAL A 599 -5.76 3.90 13.10
C VAL A 599 -6.99 4.22 12.25
N LEU A 600 -8.18 3.87 12.73
CA LEU A 600 -9.45 4.10 12.04
C LEU A 600 -10.56 4.48 13.02
N SER A 601 -11.23 5.62 12.77
CA SER A 601 -12.38 6.06 13.58
C SER A 601 -13.66 6.28 12.78
N THR A 602 -14.80 5.94 13.40
CA THR A 602 -16.15 6.16 12.89
C THR A 602 -16.99 6.85 13.98
N TYR A 603 -17.15 8.16 13.90
CA TYR A 603 -17.77 8.94 14.99
C TYR A 603 -19.05 9.65 14.55
N ASP A 604 -20.14 9.43 15.32
CA ASP A 604 -21.44 10.06 15.11
C ASP A 604 -22.05 9.83 13.70
N ASN A 605 -21.96 8.59 13.21
CA ASN A 605 -22.45 8.19 11.89
C ASN A 605 -23.75 7.37 11.93
N GLN A 606 -24.32 7.07 10.76
CA GLN A 606 -25.42 6.11 10.58
C GLN A 606 -25.11 5.17 9.41
N ASN A 607 -25.63 3.94 9.43
CA ASN A 607 -25.52 3.02 8.29
C ASN A 607 -24.08 2.82 7.81
N ILE A 608 -23.20 2.40 8.73
CA ILE A 608 -21.79 2.15 8.41
C ILE A 608 -21.54 0.64 8.37
N THR A 609 -20.82 0.18 7.35
CA THR A 609 -20.21 -1.16 7.31
C THR A 609 -18.71 -1.04 7.15
N ILE A 610 -17.95 -1.77 7.97
CA ILE A 610 -16.55 -2.09 7.68
C ILE A 610 -16.43 -3.61 7.61
N GLN A 611 -16.03 -4.12 6.45
CA GLN A 611 -15.94 -5.55 6.20
C GLN A 611 -14.64 -5.95 5.55
N TYR A 612 -14.19 -7.18 5.80
CA TYR A 612 -12.99 -7.77 5.17
C TYR A 612 -11.76 -6.85 5.21
N SER A 613 -11.60 -6.02 6.24
CA SER A 613 -10.56 -4.98 6.28
C SER A 613 -9.47 -5.32 7.30
N MET A 614 -8.25 -4.83 7.07
CA MET A 614 -7.13 -4.91 8.00
C MET A 614 -6.94 -3.56 8.69
N ILE A 615 -7.00 -3.54 10.02
CA ILE A 615 -6.86 -2.32 10.81
C ILE A 615 -5.80 -2.55 11.89
N GLY A 616 -4.65 -1.91 11.71
CA GLY A 616 -3.48 -2.02 12.58
C GLY A 616 -2.18 -2.05 11.77
N GLU A 617 -1.02 -1.86 12.37
CA GLU A 617 -0.73 -1.46 13.75
C GLU A 617 -0.61 0.07 13.88
N GLY A 618 -1.00 0.65 15.02
CA GLY A 618 -0.82 2.07 15.32
C GLY A 618 0.56 2.36 15.92
N LEU A 619 1.07 3.57 15.73
CA LEU A 619 2.40 3.97 16.18
C LEU A 619 2.41 4.44 17.64
N ASN A 620 3.28 3.86 18.47
CA ASN A 620 3.29 4.12 19.92
C ASN A 620 4.40 5.10 20.39
N TYR A 621 5.07 5.84 19.50
CA TYR A 621 6.12 6.81 19.87
C TYR A 621 5.63 8.00 20.72
N VAL A 622 4.32 8.27 20.76
CA VAL A 622 3.67 9.22 21.69
C VAL A 622 2.99 8.52 22.88
N ASN A 623 3.30 7.24 23.10
CA ASN A 623 2.68 6.37 24.11
C ASN A 623 1.16 6.18 23.91
N HIS A 624 0.69 6.30 22.67
CA HIS A 624 -0.73 6.27 22.33
C HIS A 624 -0.99 5.61 20.97
N SER A 625 -0.79 4.29 20.85
CA SER A 625 -1.31 3.53 19.69
C SER A 625 -2.70 2.95 19.97
N ALA A 626 -3.67 3.32 19.14
CA ALA A 626 -5.06 2.90 19.26
C ALA A 626 -5.62 2.40 17.92
N VAL A 627 -6.47 1.35 17.92
CA VAL A 627 -7.21 0.98 16.69
C VAL A 627 -8.20 2.07 16.36
N GLY A 628 -9.13 2.40 17.26
CA GLY A 628 -10.23 3.26 16.87
C GLY A 628 -11.33 3.49 17.88
N LEU A 629 -12.04 4.61 17.70
CA LEU A 629 -13.38 4.83 18.26
C LEU A 629 -14.41 4.38 17.22
N TRP A 630 -15.09 3.27 17.48
CA TRP A 630 -16.03 2.68 16.55
C TRP A 630 -17.46 2.96 16.99
N GLY A 631 -18.10 3.86 16.24
CA GLY A 631 -19.38 4.46 16.55
C GLY A 631 -20.55 3.49 16.42
N PRO A 632 -21.70 3.83 17.04
CA PRO A 632 -22.90 3.03 16.96
C PRO A 632 -23.64 3.25 15.62
N ARG A 633 -24.63 2.39 15.34
CA ARG A 633 -25.32 2.24 14.03
C ARG A 633 -24.40 1.74 12.92
N ALA A 634 -23.50 0.84 13.28
CA ALA A 634 -22.51 0.27 12.38
C ALA A 634 -22.45 -1.26 12.49
N SER A 635 -21.99 -1.89 11.41
CA SER A 635 -21.63 -3.31 11.32
C SER A 635 -20.13 -3.43 11.05
N TYR A 636 -19.44 -4.21 11.85
CA TYR A 636 -18.02 -4.53 11.68
C TYR A 636 -17.89 -6.05 11.64
N HIS A 637 -17.57 -6.62 10.49
CA HIS A 637 -17.46 -8.07 10.34
C HIS A 637 -16.35 -8.53 9.41
N HIS A 638 -15.80 -9.71 9.66
CA HIS A 638 -14.68 -10.28 8.90
C HIS A 638 -13.45 -9.35 8.82
N ASN A 639 -13.21 -8.51 9.82
CA ASN A 639 -12.03 -7.66 9.86
C ASN A 639 -10.90 -8.33 10.64
N LEU A 640 -9.66 -8.07 10.22
CA LEU A 640 -8.48 -8.32 11.03
C LEU A 640 -8.09 -7.05 11.78
N ILE A 641 -8.10 -7.12 13.10
CA ILE A 641 -7.71 -6.04 13.99
C ILE A 641 -6.40 -6.43 14.66
N TYR A 642 -5.33 -5.69 14.39
CA TYR A 642 -3.95 -6.11 14.65
C TYR A 642 -3.19 -5.14 15.56
N SER A 643 -2.45 -5.70 16.54
CA SER A 643 -1.36 -5.12 17.34
C SER A 643 -1.49 -3.62 17.65
N ASN A 644 -2.18 -3.29 18.74
CA ASN A 644 -2.28 -1.93 19.25
C ASN A 644 -2.23 -1.90 20.79
N LYS A 645 -1.79 -0.76 21.35
CA LYS A 645 -1.69 -0.61 22.80
C LYS A 645 -3.08 -0.60 23.45
N THR A 646 -3.99 0.20 22.91
CA THR A 646 -5.32 0.48 23.49
C THR A 646 -6.39 0.64 22.40
N ARG A 647 -7.63 0.99 22.80
CA ARG A 647 -8.82 1.14 21.92
C ARG A 647 -8.85 0.09 20.82
N HIS A 648 -8.94 -1.21 21.17
CA HIS A 648 -8.68 -2.31 20.24
C HIS A 648 -9.92 -3.15 19.82
N PRO A 649 -10.99 -2.58 19.24
CA PRO A 649 -11.47 -1.19 19.16
C PRO A 649 -12.19 -0.76 20.45
N LYS A 650 -12.56 0.53 20.55
CA LYS A 650 -13.50 1.01 21.57
C LYS A 650 -14.88 1.27 20.97
N LEU A 651 -15.88 0.49 21.37
CA LEU A 651 -17.22 0.45 20.77
C LEU A 651 -18.24 1.35 21.47
N ALA A 652 -19.14 1.99 20.72
CA ALA A 652 -20.41 2.60 21.17
C ALA A 652 -20.35 3.68 22.28
N TYR A 653 -20.91 4.87 22.02
CA TYR A 653 -20.87 6.01 22.97
C TYR A 653 -22.21 6.73 23.17
N LEU A 654 -23.24 6.33 22.41
CA LEU A 654 -24.52 7.04 22.31
C LEU A 654 -25.74 6.15 22.61
N GLY A 655 -25.54 4.94 23.16
CA GLY A 655 -26.65 4.06 23.51
C GLY A 655 -27.41 3.47 22.32
N ASP A 656 -26.73 3.24 21.20
CA ASP A 656 -27.31 2.68 19.97
C ASP A 656 -26.52 1.42 19.54
N THR A 657 -26.98 0.71 18.50
CA THR A 657 -26.57 -0.67 18.20
C THR A 657 -25.29 -0.76 17.38
N VAL A 658 -24.36 -1.60 17.81
CA VAL A 658 -23.18 -2.04 17.04
C VAL A 658 -23.29 -3.53 16.78
N ASP A 659 -23.12 -3.94 15.52
CA ASP A 659 -22.86 -5.33 15.16
C ASP A 659 -21.35 -5.54 15.03
N PHE A 660 -20.77 -6.45 15.81
CA PHE A 660 -19.33 -6.72 15.87
C PHE A 660 -19.12 -8.23 15.82
N SER A 661 -19.10 -8.79 14.62
CA SER A 661 -19.27 -10.22 14.42
C SER A 661 -18.21 -10.80 13.46
N ASN A 662 -17.72 -12.02 13.68
CA ASN A 662 -16.72 -12.69 12.83
C ASN A 662 -15.41 -11.90 12.56
N ASN A 663 -14.96 -11.07 13.49
CA ASN A 663 -13.65 -10.40 13.39
C ASN A 663 -12.55 -11.27 14.00
N VAL A 664 -11.32 -11.12 13.49
CA VAL A 664 -10.10 -11.64 14.12
C VAL A 664 -9.40 -10.51 14.85
N ILE A 665 -9.09 -10.72 16.13
CA ILE A 665 -8.47 -9.71 16.99
C ILE A 665 -7.18 -10.29 17.55
N TYR A 666 -6.05 -9.65 17.26
CA TYR A 666 -4.73 -10.17 17.55
C TYR A 666 -3.82 -9.18 18.28
N ASN A 667 -3.08 -9.67 19.28
CA ASN A 667 -1.98 -8.96 19.94
C ASN A 667 -2.31 -7.61 20.61
N TRP A 668 -3.49 -7.49 21.23
CA TRP A 668 -3.82 -6.32 22.05
C TRP A 668 -2.90 -6.23 23.28
N ARG A 669 -2.45 -5.04 23.69
CA ARG A 669 -1.61 -4.88 24.90
C ARG A 669 -2.44 -4.75 26.18
N GLU A 670 -3.23 -3.68 26.28
CA GLU A 670 -3.91 -3.30 27.53
C GLU A 670 -5.30 -3.91 27.69
N ARG A 671 -6.09 -3.97 26.61
CA ARG A 671 -7.48 -4.48 26.57
C ARG A 671 -7.77 -4.95 25.15
N SER A 672 -8.56 -6.01 24.99
CA SER A 672 -9.08 -6.42 23.68
C SER A 672 -10.15 -5.43 23.23
N VAL A 673 -11.43 -5.67 23.51
CA VAL A 673 -12.51 -4.73 23.18
C VAL A 673 -12.95 -4.01 24.45
N TYR A 674 -13.37 -2.75 24.35
CA TYR A 674 -14.09 -2.08 25.44
C TYR A 674 -15.09 -1.06 24.92
N THR A 675 -15.95 -0.55 25.80
CA THR A 675 -17.07 0.30 25.37
C THR A 675 -16.89 1.78 25.72
N GLY A 676 -17.71 2.64 25.13
CA GLY A 676 -18.04 3.95 25.71
C GLY A 676 -19.21 3.87 26.68
N SER A 677 -19.63 5.04 27.19
CA SER A 677 -20.52 5.17 28.36
C SER A 677 -21.88 4.48 28.25
N GLN A 678 -22.37 4.23 27.03
CA GLN A 678 -23.65 3.59 26.72
C GLN A 678 -23.60 2.88 25.37
N GLY A 679 -24.14 1.67 25.27
CA GLY A 679 -24.13 0.90 24.01
C GLY A 679 -25.04 -0.33 24.00
N ARG A 680 -25.43 -0.77 22.81
CA ARG A 680 -26.13 -2.04 22.55
C ARG A 680 -25.27 -2.84 21.56
N ILE A 681 -24.70 -3.95 21.99
CA ILE A 681 -23.64 -4.63 21.22
C ILE A 681 -24.08 -6.06 20.92
N ASN A 682 -24.09 -6.42 19.63
CA ASN A 682 -24.02 -7.81 19.19
C ASN A 682 -22.54 -8.15 19.01
N MET A 683 -22.03 -9.11 19.79
CA MET A 683 -20.67 -9.61 19.67
C MET A 683 -20.70 -11.12 19.42
N VAL A 684 -20.64 -11.50 18.13
CA VAL A 684 -20.92 -12.88 17.70
C VAL A 684 -19.74 -13.48 16.96
N ALA A 685 -19.29 -14.67 17.40
CA ALA A 685 -18.33 -15.48 16.66
C ALA A 685 -17.03 -14.79 16.23
N ASN A 686 -16.48 -13.89 17.06
CA ASN A 686 -15.16 -13.33 16.86
C ASN A 686 -14.07 -14.29 17.36
N TYR A 687 -12.90 -14.28 16.71
CA TYR A 687 -11.72 -15.05 17.10
C TYR A 687 -10.66 -14.11 17.70
N LEU A 688 -10.29 -14.34 18.96
CA LEU A 688 -9.31 -13.53 19.68
C LEU A 688 -8.07 -14.36 19.99
N LYS A 689 -6.91 -13.89 19.54
CA LYS A 689 -5.62 -14.54 19.79
C LYS A 689 -4.66 -13.59 20.52
N PRO A 690 -4.33 -13.85 21.80
CA PRO A 690 -3.36 -13.05 22.53
C PRO A 690 -1.96 -13.26 21.96
N GLY A 691 -1.22 -12.17 21.75
CA GLY A 691 0.15 -12.20 21.20
C GLY A 691 1.21 -11.82 22.24
N PRO A 692 2.47 -11.61 21.80
CA PRO A 692 3.59 -11.24 22.68
C PRO A 692 3.36 -9.95 23.48
N ALA A 693 2.65 -8.97 22.91
CA ALA A 693 2.36 -7.70 23.58
C ALA A 693 1.24 -7.80 24.63
N THR A 694 0.46 -8.88 24.64
CA THR A 694 -0.72 -9.00 25.50
C THR A 694 -0.35 -9.25 26.96
N TYR A 695 -0.77 -8.32 27.84
CA TYR A 695 -0.57 -8.48 29.27
C TYR A 695 -1.31 -9.71 29.81
N SER A 696 -0.66 -10.43 30.71
CA SER A 696 -1.19 -11.67 31.32
C SER A 696 -2.58 -11.49 31.95
N SER A 697 -2.84 -10.30 32.53
CA SER A 697 -4.12 -9.98 33.17
C SER A 697 -5.31 -9.82 32.22
N VAL A 698 -5.07 -9.71 30.91
CA VAL A 698 -6.12 -9.46 29.91
C VAL A 698 -6.13 -10.47 28.76
N ARG A 699 -5.38 -11.57 28.87
CA ARG A 699 -5.34 -12.62 27.83
C ARG A 699 -6.68 -13.32 27.59
N SER A 700 -7.53 -13.39 28.62
CA SER A 700 -8.86 -14.01 28.54
C SER A 700 -10.01 -13.01 28.36
N MET A 701 -9.71 -11.74 28.06
CA MET A 701 -10.71 -10.68 27.94
C MET A 701 -11.39 -10.75 26.57
N LEU A 702 -12.72 -10.79 26.55
CA LEU A 702 -13.51 -10.54 25.34
C LEU A 702 -13.85 -9.06 25.22
N ILE A 703 -14.42 -8.50 26.29
CA ILE A 703 -14.86 -7.11 26.31
C ILE A 703 -14.84 -6.53 27.74
N GLU A 704 -14.41 -5.29 27.87
CA GLU A 704 -14.53 -4.49 29.09
C GLU A 704 -15.60 -3.41 28.94
N PRO A 705 -16.79 -3.56 29.57
CA PRO A 705 -17.80 -2.52 29.60
C PRO A 705 -17.37 -1.30 30.42
N ASP A 706 -17.28 -0.12 29.79
CA ASP A 706 -17.06 1.15 30.48
C ASP A 706 -18.34 1.99 30.42
N GLY A 707 -19.09 2.11 31.52
CA GLY A 707 -20.30 2.93 31.56
C GLY A 707 -21.44 2.26 32.32
N ASN A 708 -22.52 3.02 32.54
CA ASN A 708 -23.62 2.58 33.40
C ASN A 708 -24.80 1.94 32.64
N ASP A 709 -24.88 2.09 31.31
CA ASP A 709 -25.93 1.47 30.46
C ASP A 709 -25.32 0.80 29.22
N VAL A 710 -24.54 -0.25 29.46
CA VAL A 710 -23.98 -1.13 28.41
C VAL A 710 -24.76 -2.44 28.40
N ARG A 711 -25.26 -2.83 27.23
CA ARG A 711 -26.06 -4.04 27.03
C ARG A 711 -25.44 -4.88 25.92
N ILE A 712 -25.25 -6.17 26.18
CA ILE A 712 -24.44 -7.03 25.30
C ILE A 712 -25.17 -8.34 25.04
N TYR A 713 -25.38 -8.66 23.77
CA TYR A 713 -25.62 -10.01 23.29
C TYR A 713 -24.27 -10.60 22.86
N LEU A 714 -23.89 -11.74 23.45
CA LEU A 714 -22.54 -12.31 23.33
C LEU A 714 -22.64 -13.82 23.16
N THR A 715 -22.18 -14.35 22.02
CA THR A 715 -22.19 -15.81 21.74
C THR A 715 -21.15 -16.22 20.70
N GLY A 716 -20.70 -17.48 20.77
CA GLY A 716 -19.86 -18.10 19.74
C GLY A 716 -18.42 -17.58 19.63
N ASN A 717 -17.98 -16.64 20.48
CA ASN A 717 -16.63 -16.09 20.41
C ASN A 717 -15.61 -17.07 20.99
N ILE A 718 -14.40 -17.06 20.44
CA ILE A 718 -13.28 -17.89 20.87
C ILE A 718 -12.12 -16.99 21.29
N VAL A 719 -11.55 -17.30 22.45
CA VAL A 719 -10.28 -16.73 22.91
C VAL A 719 -9.27 -17.87 23.01
N GLU A 720 -8.21 -17.80 22.22
CA GLU A 720 -7.17 -18.83 22.18
C GLU A 720 -6.54 -19.01 23.58
N GLY A 721 -6.40 -20.26 24.01
CA GLY A 721 -5.87 -20.59 25.34
C GLY A 721 -6.82 -20.32 26.52
N SER A 722 -8.10 -20.00 26.29
CA SER A 722 -9.07 -19.69 27.37
C SER A 722 -10.32 -20.60 27.36
N PRO A 723 -10.22 -21.93 27.67
CA PRO A 723 -11.35 -22.86 27.60
C PRO A 723 -12.57 -22.45 28.43
N ALA A 724 -12.37 -21.81 29.59
CA ALA A 724 -13.47 -21.36 30.44
C ALA A 724 -14.30 -20.26 29.79
N VAL A 725 -13.68 -19.35 29.05
CA VAL A 725 -14.34 -18.29 28.29
C VAL A 725 -14.99 -18.85 27.02
N ASN A 726 -14.36 -19.84 26.38
CA ASN A 726 -14.92 -20.47 25.17
C ASN A 726 -16.18 -21.29 25.50
N GLN A 727 -16.25 -21.88 26.70
CA GLN A 727 -17.45 -22.56 27.18
C GLN A 727 -18.56 -21.59 27.64
N ASP A 728 -18.19 -20.45 28.21
CA ASP A 728 -19.11 -19.39 28.66
C ASP A 728 -18.50 -18.02 28.43
N ASN A 729 -18.83 -17.42 27.28
CA ASN A 729 -18.27 -16.14 26.85
C ASN A 729 -18.50 -15.02 27.90
N TRP A 730 -19.53 -15.13 28.75
CA TRP A 730 -19.77 -14.12 29.77
C TRP A 730 -18.63 -14.01 30.80
N LYS A 731 -17.81 -15.07 30.97
CA LYS A 731 -16.60 -15.03 31.81
C LYS A 731 -15.49 -14.15 31.23
N GLY A 732 -15.55 -13.83 29.94
CA GLY A 732 -14.64 -12.88 29.28
C GLY A 732 -15.06 -11.40 29.43
N VAL A 733 -16.19 -11.12 30.11
CA VAL A 733 -16.68 -9.77 30.37
C VAL A 733 -16.13 -9.28 31.72
N THR A 734 -15.30 -8.24 31.72
CA THR A 734 -14.49 -7.87 32.90
C THR A 734 -15.12 -6.83 33.83
N LYS A 735 -16.19 -6.16 33.40
CA LYS A 735 -16.96 -5.17 34.17
C LYS A 735 -18.46 -5.38 34.01
N SER A 736 -19.27 -4.64 34.78
CA SER A 736 -20.72 -4.78 34.77
C SER A 736 -21.35 -4.32 33.46
N ALA A 737 -22.17 -5.19 32.86
CA ALA A 737 -23.06 -4.89 31.75
C ALA A 737 -24.36 -5.69 31.91
N VAL A 738 -25.40 -5.29 31.18
CA VAL A 738 -26.66 -6.06 31.09
C VAL A 738 -26.49 -7.14 30.02
N LYS A 739 -26.58 -8.40 30.43
CA LYS A 739 -26.62 -9.54 29.51
C LYS A 739 -27.95 -9.60 28.77
N MET A 740 -27.91 -9.71 27.46
CA MET A 740 -29.09 -9.90 26.60
C MET A 740 -29.17 -11.36 26.15
N SER A 741 -30.39 -11.91 26.08
CA SER A 741 -30.64 -13.28 25.62
C SER A 741 -30.84 -13.39 24.11
N GLU A 742 -31.18 -12.29 23.45
CA GLU A 742 -31.42 -12.20 22.01
C GLU A 742 -30.58 -11.07 21.41
N PRO A 743 -30.17 -11.17 20.14
CA PRO A 743 -29.45 -10.11 19.46
C PRO A 743 -30.33 -8.87 19.29
N PHE A 744 -29.70 -7.70 19.28
CA PHE A 744 -30.33 -6.48 18.83
C PHE A 744 -30.60 -6.54 17.33
N ALA A 745 -31.71 -5.95 16.88
CA ALA A 745 -32.05 -5.93 15.46
C ALA A 745 -31.00 -5.17 14.63
N THR A 746 -30.41 -5.88 13.67
CA THR A 746 -29.45 -5.39 12.66
C THR A 746 -29.82 -6.01 11.30
N PRO A 747 -29.40 -5.40 10.17
CA PRO A 747 -29.46 -6.10 8.88
C PRO A 747 -28.73 -7.44 8.95
N PRO A 748 -29.18 -8.45 8.20
CA PRO A 748 -28.56 -9.78 8.24
C PRO A 748 -27.10 -9.71 7.79
N LEU A 749 -26.28 -10.57 8.42
CA LEU A 749 -24.90 -10.85 8.06
C LEU A 749 -24.78 -12.34 7.78
N THR A 750 -23.94 -12.73 6.82
CA THR A 750 -23.51 -14.12 6.68
C THR A 750 -22.56 -14.44 7.82
N LEU A 751 -22.97 -15.30 8.74
CA LEU A 751 -22.21 -15.65 9.92
C LEU A 751 -21.50 -17.00 9.78
N HIS A 752 -20.27 -17.05 10.25
CA HIS A 752 -19.44 -18.25 10.34
C HIS A 752 -19.16 -18.59 11.81
N SER A 753 -18.64 -19.77 12.10
CA SER A 753 -17.99 -20.01 13.41
C SER A 753 -16.77 -19.10 13.58
N ALA A 754 -16.30 -18.91 14.81
CA ALA A 754 -15.12 -18.07 15.04
C ALA A 754 -13.87 -18.64 14.38
N GLU A 755 -13.72 -19.96 14.35
CA GLU A 755 -12.62 -20.66 13.70
C GLU A 755 -12.69 -20.54 12.17
N GLU A 756 -13.87 -20.70 11.55
CA GLU A 756 -14.04 -20.45 10.12
C GLU A 756 -13.77 -18.97 9.77
N ALA A 757 -14.24 -18.04 10.62
CA ALA A 757 -13.95 -16.62 10.46
C ALA A 757 -12.45 -16.34 10.52
N TYR A 758 -11.69 -17.05 11.37
CA TYR A 758 -10.23 -16.91 11.41
C TYR A 758 -9.59 -17.22 10.06
N GLU A 759 -9.93 -18.35 9.45
CA GLU A 759 -9.41 -18.75 8.14
C GLU A 759 -9.83 -17.77 7.03
N ILE A 760 -11.12 -17.41 6.99
CA ILE A 760 -11.68 -16.47 5.99
C ILE A 760 -11.00 -15.10 6.08
N VAL A 761 -10.85 -14.56 7.30
CA VAL A 761 -10.24 -13.25 7.50
C VAL A 761 -8.77 -13.26 7.08
N LEU A 762 -8.01 -14.30 7.43
CA LEU A 762 -6.62 -14.40 7.00
C LEU A 762 -6.48 -14.56 5.48
N ALA A 763 -7.41 -15.26 4.84
CA ALA A 763 -7.41 -15.41 3.38
C ALA A 763 -7.76 -14.10 2.65
N HIS A 764 -8.77 -13.37 3.13
CA HIS A 764 -9.39 -12.31 2.32
C HIS A 764 -9.16 -10.88 2.80
N ALA A 765 -8.98 -10.64 4.11
CA ALA A 765 -9.02 -9.28 4.64
C ALA A 765 -7.88 -8.36 4.14
N GLY A 766 -8.16 -7.05 4.13
CA GLY A 766 -7.23 -6.00 3.69
C GLY A 766 -7.34 -5.72 2.21
N ALA A 767 -6.51 -4.80 1.72
CA ALA A 767 -6.34 -4.53 0.29
C ALA A 767 -5.63 -5.72 -0.37
N SER A 768 -6.39 -6.80 -0.58
CA SER A 768 -5.92 -8.05 -1.12
C SER A 768 -5.85 -8.08 -2.64
N LEU A 769 -6.52 -7.13 -3.31
CA LEU A 769 -6.43 -6.90 -4.75
C LEU A 769 -5.74 -5.55 -5.05
N PRO A 770 -4.97 -5.45 -6.15
CA PRO A 770 -4.55 -6.57 -7.02
C PRO A 770 -3.65 -7.60 -6.31
N LYS A 771 -2.98 -7.21 -5.22
CA LYS A 771 -2.28 -8.13 -4.31
C LYS A 771 -2.04 -7.45 -2.98
N ARG A 772 -1.91 -8.20 -1.87
CA ARG A 772 -1.39 -7.66 -0.59
C ARG A 772 0.06 -7.21 -0.73
N ASP A 773 0.40 -6.08 -0.11
CA ASP A 773 1.79 -5.62 -0.04
C ASP A 773 2.56 -6.25 1.13
N ALA A 774 3.85 -5.91 1.25
CA ALA A 774 4.74 -6.48 2.26
C ALA A 774 4.27 -6.24 3.70
N VAL A 775 3.59 -5.12 3.98
CA VAL A 775 3.09 -4.80 5.33
C VAL A 775 1.92 -5.72 5.67
N ASP A 776 0.96 -5.84 4.77
CA ASP A 776 -0.21 -6.68 4.99
C ASP A 776 0.18 -8.16 5.07
N GLN A 777 1.09 -8.62 4.21
CA GLN A 777 1.62 -9.99 4.25
C GLN A 777 2.32 -10.31 5.58
N ARG A 778 3.20 -9.42 6.06
CA ARG A 778 3.86 -9.57 7.36
C ARG A 778 2.85 -9.69 8.50
N ILE A 779 1.83 -8.83 8.51
CA ILE A 779 0.77 -8.86 9.53
C ILE A 779 0.06 -10.22 9.53
N ILE A 780 -0.30 -10.76 8.36
CA ILE A 780 -0.90 -12.09 8.24
C ILE A 780 0.04 -13.17 8.79
N THR A 781 1.32 -13.12 8.42
CA THR A 781 2.36 -14.03 8.92
C THR A 781 2.49 -13.95 10.44
N ASP A 782 2.45 -12.75 11.03
CA ASP A 782 2.53 -12.55 12.46
C ASP A 782 1.34 -13.16 13.20
N VAL A 783 0.12 -13.00 12.67
CA VAL A 783 -1.08 -13.60 13.25
C VAL A 783 -0.96 -15.12 13.22
N ILE A 784 -0.51 -15.71 12.11
CA ILE A 784 -0.31 -17.16 11.97
C ILE A 784 0.72 -17.65 13.00
N ASN A 785 1.90 -17.03 13.02
CA ASN A 785 3.04 -17.47 13.82
C ASN A 785 2.94 -17.09 15.31
N GLY A 786 2.02 -16.19 15.67
CA GLY A 786 1.92 -15.68 17.03
C GLY A 786 3.06 -14.71 17.39
N THR A 787 3.55 -13.93 16.42
CA THR A 787 4.66 -12.96 16.55
C THR A 787 4.19 -11.50 16.43
N GLY A 788 5.11 -10.54 16.48
CA GLY A 788 4.81 -9.09 16.45
C GLY A 788 4.79 -8.44 17.84
N ASP A 789 4.88 -7.10 17.86
CA ASP A 789 4.88 -6.26 19.07
C ASP A 789 4.15 -4.94 18.78
N ILE A 790 4.05 -4.06 19.77
CA ILE A 790 3.63 -2.67 19.58
C ILE A 790 4.83 -1.85 19.12
N ILE A 791 4.80 -1.45 17.87
CA ILE A 791 5.86 -0.62 17.28
C ILE A 791 5.80 0.83 17.75
N LEU A 792 6.96 1.46 17.83
CA LEU A 792 7.06 2.91 18.00
C LEU A 792 6.96 3.60 16.64
N ARG A 793 7.55 3.04 15.59
CA ARG A 793 7.76 3.67 14.27
C ARG A 793 7.58 2.65 13.15
N GLN A 794 7.13 3.09 11.97
CA GLN A 794 6.99 2.14 10.85
C GLN A 794 8.33 1.60 10.35
N SER A 795 9.45 2.31 10.59
CA SER A 795 10.79 1.85 10.20
C SER A 795 11.24 0.58 10.95
N GLU A 796 10.63 0.27 12.10
CA GLU A 796 10.92 -0.96 12.87
C GLU A 796 10.44 -2.23 12.13
N VAL A 797 9.61 -2.05 11.10
CA VAL A 797 8.92 -3.13 10.39
C VAL A 797 8.98 -2.96 8.87
N GLY A 798 10.03 -2.31 8.36
CA GLY A 798 10.31 -2.17 6.93
C GLY A 798 9.80 -0.89 6.26
N GLY A 799 9.04 -0.03 6.97
CA GLY A 799 8.59 1.25 6.41
C GLY A 799 7.59 1.12 5.26
N PHE A 800 7.47 2.17 4.42
CA PHE A 800 6.56 2.17 3.28
C PHE A 800 7.13 1.29 2.14
N PRO A 801 6.42 0.23 1.70
CA PRO A 801 6.87 -0.57 0.57
C PRO A 801 6.95 0.26 -0.71
N ILE A 802 7.93 -0.05 -1.57
CA ILE A 802 7.91 0.42 -2.96
C ILE A 802 6.96 -0.48 -3.75
N MET A 803 5.94 0.15 -4.33
CA MET A 803 4.89 -0.50 -5.10
C MET A 803 5.34 -0.67 -6.55
N ASN A 804 5.30 -1.89 -7.08
CA ASN A 804 5.58 -2.14 -8.49
C ASN A 804 4.41 -1.68 -9.37
N SER A 805 4.71 -1.25 -10.59
CA SER A 805 3.70 -0.88 -11.59
C SER A 805 3.76 -1.78 -12.82
N VAL A 806 2.63 -1.89 -13.52
CA VAL A 806 2.51 -2.51 -14.85
C VAL A 806 1.64 -1.61 -15.71
N LEU A 807 1.69 -1.80 -17.03
CA LEU A 807 0.77 -1.07 -17.91
C LEU A 807 -0.67 -1.49 -17.62
N ALA A 808 -1.49 -0.50 -17.26
CA ALA A 808 -2.94 -0.67 -17.18
C ALA A 808 -3.48 -1.12 -18.55
N PRO A 809 -4.52 -1.98 -18.57
CA PRO A 809 -5.27 -2.28 -19.79
C PRO A 809 -5.69 -1.02 -20.53
N VAL A 810 -5.77 -1.09 -21.86
CA VAL A 810 -6.24 0.04 -22.66
C VAL A 810 -7.76 0.21 -22.48
N ASP A 811 -8.17 1.45 -22.22
CA ASP A 811 -9.53 1.96 -22.16
C ASP A 811 -9.59 3.14 -23.16
N SER A 812 -10.15 2.88 -24.33
CA SER A 812 -10.10 3.75 -25.51
C SER A 812 -11.04 4.95 -25.40
N ASP A 813 -12.18 4.80 -24.72
CA ASP A 813 -13.18 5.87 -24.56
C ASP A 813 -13.20 6.53 -23.17
N ARG A 814 -12.36 6.02 -22.26
CA ARG A 814 -12.09 6.54 -20.92
C ARG A 814 -13.30 6.45 -20.00
N ASP A 815 -14.04 5.37 -20.10
CA ASP A 815 -15.26 5.15 -19.34
C ASP A 815 -15.06 4.32 -18.06
N GLY A 816 -13.83 3.86 -17.82
CA GLY A 816 -13.42 3.09 -16.65
C GLY A 816 -13.49 1.58 -16.82
N MET A 817 -13.86 1.11 -18.01
CA MET A 817 -13.86 -0.29 -18.39
C MET A 817 -12.81 -0.52 -19.49
N PRO A 818 -11.93 -1.52 -19.37
CA PRO A 818 -10.97 -1.81 -20.44
C PRO A 818 -11.63 -2.34 -21.71
N ASP A 819 -11.07 -1.99 -22.87
CA ASP A 819 -11.55 -2.46 -24.18
C ASP A 819 -11.69 -3.99 -24.22
N MET A 820 -10.74 -4.70 -23.60
CA MET A 820 -10.75 -6.17 -23.54
C MET A 820 -11.99 -6.72 -22.81
N TRP A 821 -12.44 -6.05 -21.75
CA TRP A 821 -13.63 -6.44 -20.99
C TRP A 821 -14.89 -6.11 -21.78
N GLU A 822 -14.93 -4.93 -22.40
CA GLU A 822 -16.07 -4.51 -23.21
C GLU A 822 -16.27 -5.43 -24.41
N ILE A 823 -15.22 -5.73 -25.16
CA ILE A 823 -15.28 -6.66 -26.30
C ILE A 823 -15.71 -8.05 -25.83
N TYR A 824 -15.21 -8.54 -24.69
CA TYR A 824 -15.61 -9.83 -24.13
C TYR A 824 -17.11 -9.92 -23.86
N TYR A 825 -17.70 -8.89 -23.25
CA TYR A 825 -19.14 -8.84 -22.92
C TYR A 825 -20.01 -8.28 -24.06
N GLY A 826 -19.41 -7.96 -25.20
CA GLY A 826 -20.14 -7.45 -26.36
C GLY A 826 -20.65 -6.02 -26.16
N LEU A 827 -19.91 -5.16 -25.46
CA LEU A 827 -20.09 -3.71 -25.34
C LEU A 827 -19.26 -2.98 -26.41
N ASP A 828 -19.35 -1.65 -26.49
CA ASP A 828 -18.66 -0.86 -27.52
C ASP A 828 -17.52 -0.02 -26.92
N PRO A 829 -16.24 -0.42 -27.13
CA PRO A 829 -15.07 0.24 -26.53
C PRO A 829 -14.75 1.65 -27.08
N TYR A 830 -15.72 2.25 -27.76
CA TYR A 830 -15.67 3.60 -28.29
C TYR A 830 -16.92 4.42 -27.92
N ASN A 831 -17.76 3.91 -27.01
CA ASN A 831 -19.00 4.54 -26.57
C ASN A 831 -19.05 4.68 -25.03
N PRO A 832 -18.55 5.80 -24.49
CA PRO A 832 -18.37 5.93 -23.04
C PRO A 832 -19.70 6.08 -22.29
N ALA A 833 -20.83 6.18 -22.99
CA ALA A 833 -22.14 6.28 -22.36
C ALA A 833 -22.64 4.93 -21.85
N ASP A 834 -22.23 3.82 -22.47
CA ASP A 834 -22.78 2.50 -22.15
C ASP A 834 -22.28 1.96 -20.80
N ARG A 835 -21.23 2.54 -20.20
CA ARG A 835 -20.85 2.27 -18.80
C ARG A 835 -22.01 2.34 -17.80
N ASN A 836 -22.99 3.21 -18.07
CA ASN A 836 -24.14 3.46 -17.20
C ASN A 836 -25.40 2.68 -17.63
N ASP A 837 -25.33 1.95 -18.74
CA ASP A 837 -26.39 1.02 -19.12
C ASP A 837 -26.36 -0.23 -18.23
N ASP A 838 -27.42 -1.02 -18.30
CA ASP A 838 -27.55 -2.30 -17.61
C ASP A 838 -27.83 -3.40 -18.64
N HIS A 839 -26.76 -3.97 -19.21
CA HIS A 839 -26.89 -4.96 -20.27
C HIS A 839 -27.44 -6.33 -19.82
N THR A 840 -27.66 -6.55 -18.51
CA THR A 840 -28.17 -7.82 -17.93
C THR A 840 -29.50 -7.66 -17.19
N GLY A 841 -29.94 -6.43 -16.90
CA GLY A 841 -31.19 -6.12 -16.20
C GLY A 841 -31.16 -6.37 -14.68
N ASP A 842 -29.99 -6.64 -14.09
CA ASP A 842 -29.84 -6.97 -12.66
C ASP A 842 -29.77 -5.75 -11.72
N GLY A 843 -29.79 -4.54 -12.28
CA GLY A 843 -29.77 -3.27 -11.57
C GLY A 843 -28.38 -2.66 -11.40
N TYR A 844 -27.29 -3.39 -11.69
CA TYR A 844 -25.94 -2.83 -11.70
C TYR A 844 -25.60 -2.24 -13.07
N THR A 845 -24.91 -1.12 -13.05
CA THR A 845 -24.34 -0.53 -14.28
C THR A 845 -23.27 -1.44 -14.87
N ASN A 846 -22.99 -1.31 -16.17
CA ASN A 846 -21.91 -2.03 -16.85
C ASN A 846 -20.56 -1.82 -16.14
N LEU A 847 -20.28 -0.59 -15.69
CA LEU A 847 -19.10 -0.29 -14.89
C LEU A 847 -19.07 -1.06 -13.58
N GLU A 848 -20.17 -1.09 -12.83
CA GLU A 848 -20.21 -1.85 -11.57
C GLU A 848 -19.99 -3.34 -11.80
N LYS A 849 -20.49 -3.89 -12.90
CA LYS A 849 -20.22 -5.28 -13.28
C LYS A 849 -18.75 -5.52 -13.53
N TYR A 850 -18.07 -4.61 -14.25
CA TYR A 850 -16.61 -4.67 -14.39
C TYR A 850 -15.92 -4.65 -13.01
N LEU A 851 -16.27 -3.68 -12.15
CA LEU A 851 -15.67 -3.53 -10.83
C LEU A 851 -15.88 -4.76 -9.93
N ASN A 852 -17.02 -5.45 -10.06
CA ASN A 852 -17.34 -6.66 -9.30
C ASN A 852 -16.63 -7.88 -9.90
N ALA A 853 -16.54 -7.97 -11.23
CA ALA A 853 -15.88 -9.07 -11.92
C ALA A 853 -14.39 -9.14 -11.55
N LEU A 854 -13.73 -7.99 -11.33
CA LEU A 854 -12.34 -7.93 -10.80
C LEU A 854 -12.15 -8.56 -9.42
N THR A 855 -13.23 -8.83 -8.68
CA THR A 855 -13.16 -9.44 -7.33
C THR A 855 -13.37 -10.95 -7.34
N GLU A 856 -13.60 -11.52 -8.52
CA GLU A 856 -13.81 -12.94 -8.76
C GLU A 856 -12.68 -13.49 -9.64
N GLU A 857 -12.34 -14.77 -9.47
CA GLU A 857 -11.42 -15.44 -10.38
C GLU A 857 -12.04 -15.50 -11.79
N HIS A 858 -11.32 -14.96 -12.78
CA HIS A 858 -11.78 -14.95 -14.18
C HIS A 858 -10.60 -15.15 -15.12
N GLU A 859 -10.85 -15.77 -16.27
CA GLU A 859 -9.82 -16.03 -17.30
C GLU A 859 -9.19 -14.77 -17.93
N LEU A 860 -9.72 -13.58 -17.62
CA LEU A 860 -9.29 -12.30 -18.18
C LEU A 860 -8.30 -11.55 -17.27
N TRP A 861 -8.35 -11.80 -15.97
CA TRP A 861 -7.51 -11.16 -14.95
C TRP A 861 -7.01 -12.22 -13.96
N PRO A 862 -6.07 -13.07 -14.40
CA PRO A 862 -5.47 -14.11 -13.56
C PRO A 862 -4.61 -13.59 -12.41
#